data_AF-A0AAW0G9A9-F1
#
_entry.id   AF-A0AAW0G9A9-F1
#
_cell.length_a   1.000
_cell.length_b   1.000
_cell.length_c   1.000
_cell.angle_alpha   90.00
_cell.angle_beta   90.00
_cell.angle_gamma   90.00
#
_symmetry.space_group_name_H-M   'P 1'
#
loop_
_entity.id
_entity.type
_entity.pdbx_description
1 polymer ?
#
loop_
_entity_poly.entity_id
_entity_poly.type
_entity_poly.pdbx_seq_one_letter_code
_entity_poly.pdbx_strand_id
1 'polypeptide(L)'
;MMLQVSIFHTAEYLVERRDRIDQRRIWLQNIYNLLHPIHHSLGSFANIHLANFPEAQKAIPIINHWVEDCLFSLRSDRFSPFFLNNLVQMSSLAFLLNRFRAQRYLGIIPCVQKEPLRRYIREDNMNIVHDILKLLDGSGELPIVAGVLFLKRVVSAKLWINFSNVCSILESICYSIVITRRLRNGSLHNTILPRQWILTLPTANSESIAARSIPINLVVELVDIVHALLVGIFSNNPEDFEYLLFEYRNWQESDLWQIIYISLSRICRSLCLLSCNMATPLIRDRIVSTIQILAKSQHEFPAFCAMYAEARNWDELWFALRASGQQPRSTLDELLFLQDETRAPPKKIWGTRTIPYREWSAALNDLQATASGSHNDANHSRNIAVQSNADDLEKDGDDGMRVHAISTSHEDIASEELPADVVEPLAAADDIIVNDSLASEEQVKAARTIQRAYRNFFRRRSDRAYRSLFQQRYSHAALIILKAYRQYRVRKDTHPSRIVERRYRLRSACHATVAQESLSGLYKSYFCDQLPHALVCLEEMYAYVSKCKEADGKRLRGNKVVLEEVHAIMANNVALFKQVTGLQKALGPRSELHRSQNVDLLKQKILELEQLVRKLPQGISNEWAFDFRMAMRAMKGVDEVRRKEKRPRLNIDDIDLVYS
;
A
#
# COMPACT_ATOMS: atom_id res chain seq x y z
N MET A 1 7.29 7.62 -15.61
CA MET A 1 7.99 7.61 -14.31
C MET A 1 9.47 8.00 -14.40
N MET A 2 10.35 7.29 -15.13
CA MET A 2 11.79 7.64 -15.20
C MET A 2 12.06 9.10 -15.62
N LEU A 3 11.32 9.59 -16.62
CA LEU A 3 11.38 11.00 -17.03
C LEU A 3 10.95 11.97 -15.90
N GLN A 4 9.94 11.61 -15.11
CA GLN A 4 9.46 12.42 -13.98
C GLN A 4 10.49 12.49 -12.86
N VAL A 5 11.22 11.40 -12.60
CA VAL A 5 12.35 11.39 -11.67
C VAL A 5 13.42 12.39 -12.12
N SER A 6 13.79 12.38 -13.40
CA SER A 6 14.76 13.35 -13.94
C SER A 6 14.27 14.79 -13.85
N ILE A 7 12.99 15.04 -14.15
CA ILE A 7 12.36 16.37 -13.98
C ILE A 7 12.44 16.82 -12.52
N PHE A 8 11.98 15.97 -11.59
CA PHE A 8 11.94 16.31 -10.18
C PHE A 8 13.33 16.55 -9.62
N HIS A 9 14.31 15.71 -9.95
CA HIS A 9 15.70 15.91 -9.55
C HIS A 9 16.24 17.27 -10.01
N THR A 10 15.89 17.68 -11.24
CA THR A 10 16.27 19.01 -11.73
C THR A 10 15.57 20.11 -10.95
N ALA A 11 14.33 19.94 -10.52
CA ALA A 11 13.58 20.97 -9.79
C ALA A 11 13.77 20.95 -8.25
N GLU A 12 14.45 19.94 -7.70
CA GLU A 12 14.43 19.67 -6.25
C GLU A 12 15.12 20.75 -5.41
N TYR A 13 16.00 21.56 -6.02
CA TYR A 13 16.65 22.70 -5.38
C TYR A 13 15.65 23.81 -4.99
N LEU A 14 14.47 23.82 -5.60
CA LEU A 14 13.37 24.76 -5.30
C LEU A 14 12.48 24.29 -4.13
N VAL A 15 12.78 23.12 -3.56
CA VAL A 15 11.98 22.48 -2.51
C VAL A 15 12.82 22.42 -1.23
N GLU A 16 12.17 22.72 -0.10
CA GLU A 16 12.79 22.59 1.22
C GLU A 16 13.33 21.19 1.45
N ARG A 17 14.41 21.09 2.24
CA ARG A 17 15.14 19.83 2.42
C ARG A 17 14.27 18.70 2.96
N ARG A 18 13.35 19.00 3.88
CA ARG A 18 12.46 18.01 4.50
C ARG A 18 11.48 17.45 3.46
N ASP A 19 10.76 18.33 2.79
CA ASP A 19 9.85 17.99 1.70
C ASP A 19 10.54 17.21 0.59
N ARG A 20 11.80 17.54 0.27
CA ARG A 20 12.58 16.84 -0.73
C ARG A 20 12.78 15.36 -0.38
N ILE A 21 13.14 15.05 0.87
CA ILE A 21 13.35 13.66 1.31
C ILE A 21 12.03 12.90 1.25
N ASP A 22 10.93 13.51 1.69
CA ASP A 22 9.62 12.86 1.68
C ASP A 22 9.13 12.62 0.24
N GLN A 23 9.32 13.57 -0.67
CA GLN A 23 9.02 13.37 -2.10
C GLN A 23 9.88 12.27 -2.73
N ARG A 24 11.19 12.25 -2.44
CA ARG A 24 12.08 11.19 -2.94
C ARG A 24 11.61 9.82 -2.44
N ARG A 25 11.24 9.69 -1.16
CA ARG A 25 10.68 8.45 -0.61
C ARG A 25 9.40 8.01 -1.33
N ILE A 26 8.47 8.93 -1.59
CA ILE A 26 7.23 8.63 -2.32
C ILE A 26 7.54 8.14 -3.74
N TRP A 27 8.44 8.81 -4.46
CA TRP A 27 8.83 8.37 -5.80
C TRP A 27 9.52 7.01 -5.79
N LEU A 28 10.43 6.77 -4.85
CA LEU A 28 11.09 5.48 -4.70
C LEU A 28 10.11 4.37 -4.33
N GLN A 29 9.12 4.64 -3.48
CA GLN A 29 8.03 3.72 -3.17
C GLN A 29 7.20 3.38 -4.42
N ASN A 30 6.86 4.37 -5.24
CA ASN A 30 6.12 4.16 -6.48
C ASN A 30 6.95 3.33 -7.48
N ILE A 31 8.26 3.61 -7.56
CA ILE A 31 9.18 2.80 -8.37
C ILE A 31 9.20 1.37 -7.85
N TYR A 32 9.37 1.17 -6.55
CA TYR A 32 9.35 -0.16 -5.94
C TYR A 32 8.06 -0.92 -6.26
N ASN A 33 6.89 -0.30 -6.08
CA ASN A 33 5.60 -0.93 -6.36
C ASN A 33 5.42 -1.26 -7.86
N LEU A 34 5.99 -0.45 -8.75
CA LEU A 34 5.96 -0.74 -10.19
C LEU A 34 6.85 -1.95 -10.53
N LEU A 35 8.00 -2.08 -9.86
CA LEU A 35 8.94 -3.18 -10.10
C LEU A 35 8.52 -4.49 -9.41
N HIS A 36 7.76 -4.37 -8.32
CA HIS A 36 7.21 -5.46 -7.52
C HIS A 36 5.70 -5.31 -7.39
N PRO A 37 4.94 -5.54 -8.48
CA PRO A 37 3.51 -5.36 -8.45
C PRO A 37 2.83 -6.34 -7.49
N ILE A 38 1.68 -5.92 -6.96
CA ILE A 38 0.91 -6.68 -5.97
C ILE A 38 0.35 -7.97 -6.56
N HIS A 39 0.15 -8.04 -7.88
CA HIS A 39 -0.33 -9.25 -8.57
C HIS A 39 0.58 -9.59 -9.74
N HIS A 40 0.91 -10.88 -9.87
CA HIS A 40 1.83 -11.42 -10.89
C HIS A 40 1.35 -11.13 -12.32
N SER A 41 0.04 -10.95 -12.53
CA SER A 41 -0.50 -10.59 -13.83
C SER A 41 -0.16 -9.19 -14.33
N LEU A 42 0.36 -8.33 -13.45
CA LEU A 42 0.84 -7.00 -13.81
C LEU A 42 2.30 -7.02 -14.27
N GLY A 43 2.92 -8.21 -14.27
CA GLY A 43 4.30 -8.44 -14.68
C GLY A 43 5.30 -8.34 -13.53
N SER A 44 6.57 -8.17 -13.88
CA SER A 44 7.68 -8.07 -12.94
C SER A 44 8.79 -7.24 -13.56
N PHE A 45 9.71 -6.73 -12.72
CA PHE A 45 10.98 -6.16 -13.19
C PHE A 45 11.73 -7.07 -14.15
N ALA A 46 11.60 -8.39 -13.99
CA ALA A 46 12.19 -9.38 -14.87
C ALA A 46 11.77 -9.23 -16.35
N ASN A 47 10.62 -8.59 -16.61
CA ASN A 47 10.12 -8.33 -17.95
C ASN A 47 10.62 -6.97 -18.52
N ILE A 48 11.43 -6.22 -17.76
CA ILE A 48 11.85 -4.87 -18.12
C ILE A 48 13.36 -4.84 -18.40
N HIS A 49 13.73 -4.61 -19.65
CA HIS A 49 15.12 -4.37 -20.03
C HIS A 49 15.43 -2.86 -19.95
N LEU A 50 15.90 -2.41 -18.78
CA LEU A 50 16.25 -0.99 -18.55
C LEU A 50 17.27 -0.44 -19.56
N ALA A 51 18.12 -1.30 -20.13
CA ALA A 51 19.10 -0.92 -21.15
C ALA A 51 18.45 -0.35 -22.43
N ASN A 52 17.23 -0.79 -22.75
CA ASN A 52 16.52 -0.38 -23.97
C ASN A 52 15.91 1.03 -23.85
N PHE A 53 15.90 1.62 -22.66
CA PHE A 53 15.28 2.92 -22.41
C PHE A 53 16.37 3.97 -22.10
N PRO A 54 16.64 4.93 -23.01
CA PRO A 54 17.66 5.95 -22.78
C PRO A 54 17.33 6.85 -21.57
N GLU A 55 16.05 7.04 -21.24
CA GLU A 55 15.61 7.75 -20.04
C GLU A 55 15.97 6.98 -18.77
N ALA A 56 15.90 5.64 -18.78
CA ALA A 56 16.27 4.83 -17.63
C ALA A 56 17.78 4.95 -17.35
N GLN A 57 18.62 4.93 -18.38
CA GLN A 57 20.07 5.12 -18.22
C GLN A 57 20.43 6.44 -17.51
N LYS A 58 19.66 7.52 -17.76
CA LYS A 58 19.83 8.81 -17.08
C LYS A 58 19.23 8.84 -15.68
N ALA A 59 18.09 8.17 -15.48
CA ALA A 59 17.38 8.18 -14.20
C ALA A 59 18.02 7.25 -13.16
N ILE A 60 18.61 6.11 -13.55
CA ILE A 60 19.17 5.12 -12.62
C ILE A 60 20.23 5.72 -11.67
N PRO A 61 21.23 6.51 -12.12
CA PRO A 61 22.17 7.15 -11.21
C PRO A 61 21.50 8.08 -10.19
N ILE A 62 20.46 8.80 -10.61
CA ILE A 62 19.66 9.69 -9.75
C ILE A 62 18.91 8.86 -8.71
N ILE A 63 18.26 7.78 -9.14
CA ILE A 63 17.52 6.88 -8.26
C ILE A 63 18.46 6.24 -7.23
N ASN A 64 19.63 5.77 -7.66
CA ASN A 64 20.64 5.23 -6.75
C ASN A 64 21.06 6.25 -5.69
N HIS A 65 21.29 7.50 -6.08
CA HIS A 65 21.60 8.58 -5.14
C HIS A 65 20.44 8.85 -4.18
N TRP A 66 19.19 8.86 -4.66
CA TRP A 66 18.02 9.03 -3.79
C TRP A 66 17.82 7.87 -2.83
N VAL A 67 18.07 6.64 -3.27
CA VAL A 67 18.02 5.42 -2.43
C VAL A 67 19.05 5.53 -1.31
N GLU A 68 20.29 5.91 -1.63
CA GLU A 68 21.34 6.15 -0.63
C GLU A 68 20.92 7.23 0.37
N ASP A 69 20.52 8.42 -0.09
CA ASP A 69 20.10 9.51 0.78
C ASP A 69 18.93 9.09 1.69
N CYS A 70 17.98 8.31 1.17
CA CYS A 70 16.88 7.77 1.96
C CYS A 70 17.39 6.79 3.02
N LEU A 71 18.25 5.84 2.67
CA LEU A 71 18.82 4.85 3.59
C LEU A 71 19.68 5.50 4.68
N PHE A 72 20.50 6.49 4.34
CA PHE A 72 21.29 7.26 5.32
C PHE A 72 20.41 8.13 6.24
N SER A 73 19.19 8.47 5.82
CA SER A 73 18.21 9.17 6.65
C SER A 73 17.43 8.25 7.60
N LEU A 74 17.50 6.92 7.42
CA LEU A 74 16.77 5.97 8.26
C LEU A 74 17.39 5.86 9.65
N ARG A 75 16.52 5.75 10.66
CA ARG A 75 16.87 5.76 12.07
C ARG A 75 16.16 4.60 12.76
N SER A 76 16.94 3.63 13.23
CA SER A 76 16.45 2.46 14.00
C SER A 76 16.29 2.77 15.49
N ASP A 77 16.88 3.87 15.96
CA ASP A 77 16.83 4.38 17.33
C ASP A 77 15.54 5.14 17.66
N ARG A 78 14.67 5.37 16.66
CA ARG A 78 13.39 6.06 16.82
C ARG A 78 12.26 5.22 16.30
N PHE A 79 11.14 5.25 17.01
CA PHE A 79 9.95 4.55 16.55
C PHE A 79 9.37 5.25 15.32
N SER A 80 9.16 4.47 14.26
CA SER A 80 8.46 4.93 13.06
C SER A 80 7.73 3.74 12.42
N PRO A 81 6.42 3.88 12.11
CA PRO A 81 5.67 2.88 11.34
C PRO A 81 6.28 2.51 10.00
N PHE A 82 7.04 3.43 9.44
CA PHE A 82 7.52 3.33 8.08
C PHE A 82 8.97 2.86 8.02
N PHE A 83 9.61 2.63 9.17
CA PHE A 83 11.02 2.27 9.22
C PHE A 83 11.30 0.98 8.46
N LEU A 84 10.67 -0.14 8.83
CA LEU A 84 10.90 -1.43 8.19
C LEU A 84 10.47 -1.42 6.73
N ASN A 85 9.36 -0.75 6.41
CA ASN A 85 8.90 -0.62 5.04
C ASN A 85 9.94 0.08 4.16
N ASN A 86 10.40 1.26 4.58
CA ASN A 86 11.40 2.02 3.85
C ASN A 86 12.72 1.26 3.77
N LEU A 87 13.15 0.61 4.85
CA LEU A 87 14.37 -0.20 4.85
C LEU A 87 14.28 -1.31 3.79
N VAL A 88 13.24 -2.15 3.85
CA VAL A 88 13.05 -3.28 2.92
C VAL A 88 13.06 -2.78 1.47
N GLN A 89 12.29 -1.75 1.17
CA GLN A 89 12.12 -1.29 -0.21
C GLN A 89 13.35 -0.59 -0.75
N MET A 90 13.94 0.33 0.03
CA MET A 90 15.13 1.06 -0.42
C MET A 90 16.33 0.11 -0.55
N SER A 91 16.50 -0.84 0.37
CA SER A 91 17.55 -1.86 0.25
C SER A 91 17.29 -2.81 -0.92
N SER A 92 16.04 -3.20 -1.18
CA SER A 92 15.69 -4.01 -2.35
C SER A 92 16.03 -3.28 -3.65
N LEU A 93 15.65 -2.00 -3.76
CA LEU A 93 16.01 -1.16 -4.92
C LEU A 93 17.52 -1.00 -5.05
N ALA A 94 18.24 -0.81 -3.94
CA ALA A 94 19.70 -0.71 -3.96
C ALA A 94 20.35 -1.95 -4.58
N PHE A 95 19.97 -3.14 -4.11
CA PHE A 95 20.51 -4.40 -4.64
C PHE A 95 20.07 -4.67 -6.08
N LEU A 96 18.84 -4.28 -6.44
CA LEU A 96 18.30 -4.44 -7.79
C LEU A 96 19.03 -3.57 -8.81
N LEU A 97 19.30 -2.31 -8.47
CA LEU A 97 19.89 -1.33 -9.39
C LEU A 97 21.41 -1.41 -9.44
N ASN A 98 22.07 -1.67 -8.31
CA ASN A 98 23.52 -1.82 -8.24
C ASN A 98 23.97 -2.64 -7.02
N ARG A 99 23.97 -3.97 -7.16
CA ARG A 99 24.34 -4.91 -6.09
C ARG A 99 25.71 -4.62 -5.48
N PHE A 100 26.75 -4.44 -6.30
CA PHE A 100 28.12 -4.21 -5.83
C PHE A 100 28.25 -2.92 -5.01
N ARG A 101 27.59 -1.84 -5.46
CA ARG A 101 27.59 -0.58 -4.71
C ARG A 101 26.81 -0.72 -3.40
N ALA A 102 25.64 -1.36 -3.45
CA ALA A 102 24.79 -1.62 -2.29
C ALA A 102 25.55 -2.36 -1.17
N GLN A 103 26.28 -3.42 -1.52
CA GLN A 103 27.11 -4.19 -0.58
C GLN A 103 28.12 -3.31 0.19
N ARG A 104 28.69 -2.29 -0.45
CA ARG A 104 29.71 -1.43 0.16
C ARG A 104 29.15 -0.46 1.19
N TYR A 105 27.99 0.13 0.95
CA TYR A 105 27.46 1.17 1.84
C TYR A 105 26.37 0.68 2.80
N LEU A 106 25.66 -0.41 2.49
CA LEU A 106 24.58 -0.90 3.36
C LEU A 106 25.10 -1.36 4.73
N GLY A 107 26.36 -1.80 4.82
CA GLY A 107 26.98 -2.12 6.10
C GLY A 107 27.21 -0.90 7.00
N ILE A 108 27.32 0.31 6.44
CA ILE A 108 27.67 1.54 7.18
C ILE A 108 26.50 2.50 7.38
N ILE A 109 25.29 2.16 6.93
CA ILE A 109 24.14 3.05 7.12
C ILE A 109 23.82 3.21 8.62
N PRO A 110 23.32 4.37 9.07
CA PRO A 110 23.16 4.64 10.50
C PRO A 110 22.25 3.65 11.24
N CYS A 111 21.21 3.13 10.58
CA CYS A 111 20.29 2.17 11.19
C CYS A 111 20.87 0.76 11.39
N VAL A 112 22.02 0.48 10.78
CA VAL A 112 22.81 -0.76 10.92
C VAL A 112 23.88 -0.58 12.00
N GLN A 113 24.55 0.58 12.01
CA GLN A 113 25.67 0.86 12.91
C GLN A 113 25.25 1.25 14.33
N LYS A 114 24.08 1.88 14.48
CA LYS A 114 23.58 2.31 15.79
C LYS A 114 22.77 1.22 16.45
N GLU A 115 22.84 1.20 17.79
CA GLU A 115 22.01 0.33 18.60
C GLU A 115 20.51 0.58 18.28
N PRO A 116 19.79 -0.44 17.78
CA PRO A 116 18.40 -0.30 17.41
C PRO A 116 17.50 -0.32 18.66
N LEU A 117 16.25 0.13 18.52
CA LEU A 117 15.25 -0.11 19.57
C LEU A 117 15.10 -1.61 19.87
N ARG A 118 14.91 -1.96 21.15
CA ARG A 118 14.76 -3.35 21.64
C ARG A 118 13.76 -4.21 20.85
N ARG A 119 12.73 -3.60 20.26
CA ARG A 119 11.75 -4.32 19.42
C ARG A 119 12.33 -4.90 18.13
N TYR A 120 13.41 -4.32 17.61
CA TYR A 120 14.13 -4.80 16.43
C TYR A 120 15.26 -5.78 16.79
N ILE A 121 15.46 -6.04 18.08
CA ILE A 121 16.42 -7.02 18.58
C ILE A 121 15.69 -8.33 18.83
N ARG A 122 16.28 -9.43 18.39
CA ARG A 122 15.82 -10.81 18.62
C ARG A 122 16.21 -11.32 20.01
N GLU A 123 15.79 -12.54 20.34
CA GLU A 123 16.11 -13.18 21.63
C GLU A 123 17.61 -13.43 21.82
N ASP A 124 18.33 -13.70 20.74
CA ASP A 124 19.78 -13.90 20.70
C ASP A 124 20.58 -12.59 20.57
N ASN A 125 19.95 -11.46 20.89
CA ASN A 125 20.53 -10.12 20.79
C ASN A 125 20.95 -9.69 19.37
N MET A 126 20.49 -10.39 18.33
CA MET A 126 20.76 -10.04 16.94
C MET A 126 19.72 -9.05 16.40
N ASN A 127 20.18 -8.06 15.64
CA ASN A 127 19.32 -7.03 15.04
C ASN A 127 18.72 -7.51 13.71
N ILE A 128 17.39 -7.47 13.60
CA ILE A 128 16.66 -7.91 12.39
C ILE A 128 16.98 -7.08 11.15
N VAL A 129 17.52 -5.86 11.31
CA VAL A 129 18.00 -5.04 10.19
C VAL A 129 19.13 -5.78 9.45
N HIS A 130 20.04 -6.44 10.17
CA HIS A 130 21.07 -7.26 9.53
C HIS A 130 20.46 -8.48 8.85
N ASP A 131 19.43 -9.08 9.45
CA ASP A 131 18.80 -10.28 8.91
C ASP A 131 18.16 -10.01 7.54
N ILE A 132 17.42 -8.91 7.41
CA ILE A 132 16.82 -8.54 6.12
C ILE A 132 17.86 -8.14 5.09
N LEU A 133 18.93 -7.42 5.48
CA LEU A 133 20.00 -7.06 4.56
C LEU A 133 20.78 -8.29 4.07
N LYS A 134 21.02 -9.27 4.95
CA LYS A 134 21.64 -10.56 4.59
C LYS A 134 20.76 -11.35 3.61
N LEU A 135 19.44 -11.39 3.84
CA LEU A 135 18.51 -12.03 2.92
C LEU A 135 18.57 -11.38 1.53
N LEU A 136 18.46 -10.05 1.46
CA LEU A 136 18.45 -9.31 0.20
C LEU A 136 19.79 -9.38 -0.54
N ASP A 137 20.90 -9.38 0.21
CA ASP A 137 22.23 -9.53 -0.36
C ASP A 137 22.49 -10.92 -0.93
N GLY A 138 21.94 -11.98 -0.32
CA GLY A 138 22.02 -13.35 -0.82
C GLY A 138 23.42 -13.98 -0.93
N SER A 139 24.49 -13.22 -0.72
CA SER A 139 25.88 -13.65 -0.91
C SER A 139 26.48 -14.31 0.34
N GLY A 140 25.93 -14.03 1.53
CA GLY A 140 26.39 -14.62 2.79
C GLY A 140 26.10 -16.12 2.94
N GLU A 141 26.58 -16.70 4.05
CA GLU A 141 26.46 -18.15 4.32
C GLU A 141 25.01 -18.60 4.57
N LEU A 142 24.23 -17.78 5.29
CA LEU A 142 22.90 -18.15 5.78
C LEU A 142 21.79 -17.11 5.48
N PRO A 143 21.61 -16.67 4.22
CA PRO A 143 20.63 -15.63 3.89
C PRO A 143 19.18 -16.10 4.11
N ILE A 144 18.92 -17.39 3.87
CA ILE A 144 17.58 -17.99 4.07
C ILE A 144 17.21 -17.99 5.55
N VAL A 145 18.13 -18.44 6.41
CA VAL A 145 17.94 -18.47 7.86
C VAL A 145 17.68 -17.06 8.39
N ALA A 146 18.47 -16.09 7.96
CA ALA A 146 18.27 -14.68 8.28
C ALA A 146 16.87 -14.20 7.87
N GLY A 147 16.42 -14.51 6.65
CA GLY A 147 15.08 -14.18 6.18
C GLY A 147 13.94 -14.77 7.03
N VAL A 148 14.05 -16.05 7.39
CA VAL A 148 13.05 -16.73 8.25
C VAL A 148 13.01 -16.07 9.63
N LEU A 149 14.16 -15.77 10.23
CA LEU A 149 14.24 -15.16 11.55
C LEU A 149 13.78 -13.69 11.56
N PHE A 150 14.02 -12.97 10.47
CA PHE A 150 13.42 -11.64 10.25
C PHE A 150 11.89 -11.73 10.27
N LEU A 151 11.30 -12.62 9.46
CA LEU A 151 9.84 -12.79 9.42
C LEU A 151 9.28 -13.25 10.77
N LYS A 152 9.95 -14.19 11.44
CA LYS A 152 9.58 -14.65 12.78
C LYS A 152 9.42 -13.49 13.73
N ARG A 153 10.42 -12.60 13.78
CA ARG A 153 10.40 -11.44 14.67
C ARG A 153 9.36 -10.42 14.27
N VAL A 154 9.16 -10.17 12.97
CA VAL A 154 8.12 -9.25 12.48
C VAL A 154 6.74 -9.70 12.92
N VAL A 155 6.42 -10.99 12.76
CA VAL A 155 5.13 -11.56 13.14
C VAL A 155 4.99 -11.64 14.66
N SER A 156 5.98 -12.17 15.38
CA SER A 156 5.88 -12.37 16.84
C SER A 156 5.86 -11.06 17.64
N ALA A 157 6.60 -10.04 17.21
CA ALA A 157 6.64 -8.73 17.85
C ALA A 157 5.69 -7.71 17.20
N LYS A 158 4.81 -8.17 16.27
CA LYS A 158 3.82 -7.34 15.56
C LYS A 158 4.42 -6.03 15.05
N LEU A 159 5.53 -6.14 14.30
CA LEU A 159 6.28 -4.98 13.83
C LEU A 159 5.64 -4.38 12.58
N TRP A 160 5.43 -3.06 12.60
CA TRP A 160 4.80 -2.32 11.51
C TRP A 160 5.54 -2.51 10.17
N ILE A 161 4.88 -3.14 9.20
CA ILE A 161 5.43 -3.44 7.87
C ILE A 161 4.31 -3.51 6.83
N ASN A 162 4.59 -3.13 5.58
CA ASN A 162 3.63 -3.30 4.50
C ASN A 162 3.46 -4.79 4.16
N PHE A 163 2.22 -5.23 4.05
CA PHE A 163 1.90 -6.63 3.78
C PHE A 163 2.40 -7.14 2.42
N SER A 164 2.45 -6.27 1.41
CA SER A 164 3.06 -6.61 0.12
C SER A 164 4.55 -6.92 0.27
N ASN A 165 5.27 -6.20 1.15
CA ASN A 165 6.67 -6.51 1.42
C ASN A 165 6.83 -7.85 2.14
N VAL A 166 5.93 -8.19 3.07
CA VAL A 166 5.92 -9.50 3.73
C VAL A 166 5.76 -10.61 2.69
N CYS A 167 4.83 -10.45 1.74
CA CYS A 167 4.63 -11.39 0.64
C CYS A 167 5.89 -11.52 -0.23
N SER A 168 6.51 -10.40 -0.63
CA SER A 168 7.74 -10.40 -1.43
C SER A 168 8.93 -11.06 -0.72
N ILE A 169 9.05 -10.86 0.60
CA ILE A 169 10.08 -11.52 1.43
C ILE A 169 9.81 -13.03 1.51
N LEU A 170 8.56 -13.43 1.75
CA LEU A 170 8.16 -14.83 1.77
C LEU A 170 8.45 -15.52 0.43
N GLU A 171 8.08 -14.88 -0.68
CA GLU A 171 8.37 -15.35 -2.04
C GLU A 171 9.87 -15.54 -2.24
N SER A 172 10.69 -14.54 -1.86
CA SER A 172 12.15 -14.61 -1.95
C SER A 172 12.74 -15.76 -1.13
N ILE A 173 12.24 -16.00 0.08
CA ILE A 173 12.65 -17.13 0.93
C ILE A 173 12.24 -18.46 0.29
N CYS A 174 10.99 -18.62 -0.13
CA CYS A 174 10.49 -19.85 -0.75
C CYS A 174 11.29 -20.19 -2.02
N TYR A 175 11.48 -19.19 -2.87
CA TYR A 175 12.33 -19.28 -4.05
C TYR A 175 13.75 -19.72 -3.69
N SER A 176 14.40 -19.04 -2.74
CA SER A 176 15.77 -19.35 -2.33
C SER A 176 15.91 -20.77 -1.79
N ILE A 177 14.91 -21.26 -1.04
CA ILE A 177 14.87 -22.63 -0.53
C ILE A 177 14.83 -23.64 -1.67
N VAL A 178 13.89 -23.45 -2.61
CA VAL A 178 13.70 -24.35 -3.75
C VAL A 178 14.97 -24.41 -4.59
N ILE A 179 15.52 -23.27 -4.97
CA ILE A 179 16.72 -23.20 -5.82
C ILE A 179 17.93 -23.81 -5.14
N THR A 180 18.21 -23.43 -3.89
CA THR A 180 19.36 -23.96 -3.14
C THR A 180 19.29 -25.48 -3.03
N ARG A 181 18.11 -26.03 -2.71
CA ARG A 181 17.91 -27.49 -2.59
C ARG A 181 18.08 -28.19 -3.93
N ARG A 182 17.56 -27.64 -5.03
CA ARG A 182 17.66 -28.24 -6.37
C ARG A 182 19.07 -28.18 -6.93
N LEU A 183 19.74 -27.04 -6.79
CA LEU A 183 21.15 -26.88 -7.20
C LEU A 183 22.08 -27.79 -6.40
N ARG A 184 21.83 -27.98 -5.10
CA ARG A 184 22.56 -28.97 -4.29
C ARG A 184 22.42 -30.40 -4.82
N ASN A 185 21.28 -30.73 -5.42
CA ASN A 185 21.05 -32.02 -6.06
C ASN A 185 21.61 -32.09 -7.49
N GLY A 186 22.32 -31.04 -7.94
CA GLY A 186 23.02 -30.99 -9.22
C GLY A 186 22.16 -30.66 -10.44
N SER A 187 20.85 -30.45 -10.31
CA SER A 187 19.99 -30.13 -11.45
C SER A 187 18.67 -29.48 -11.04
N LEU A 188 18.15 -28.58 -11.89
CA LEU A 188 16.80 -28.02 -11.79
C LEU A 188 15.73 -28.92 -12.44
N HIS A 189 16.07 -30.14 -12.88
CA HIS A 189 15.14 -31.06 -13.53
C HIS A 189 13.93 -31.37 -12.63
N ASN A 190 12.74 -31.39 -13.21
CA ASN A 190 11.46 -31.58 -12.52
C ASN A 190 11.18 -30.49 -11.46
N THR A 191 11.59 -29.26 -11.74
CA THR A 191 11.29 -28.10 -10.88
C THR A 191 10.23 -27.24 -11.54
N ILE A 192 9.23 -26.83 -10.74
CA ILE A 192 8.14 -25.94 -11.18
C ILE A 192 8.34 -24.59 -10.52
N LEU A 193 8.50 -23.55 -11.33
CA LEU A 193 8.78 -22.20 -10.85
C LEU A 193 7.96 -21.18 -11.66
N PRO A 194 7.52 -20.08 -11.03
CA PRO A 194 7.08 -18.91 -11.77
C PRO A 194 8.19 -18.36 -12.66
N ARG A 195 7.83 -17.82 -13.82
CA ARG A 195 8.78 -17.17 -14.73
C ARG A 195 9.60 -16.09 -14.05
N GLN A 196 8.98 -15.28 -13.18
CA GLN A 196 9.68 -14.25 -12.42
C GLN A 196 10.82 -14.83 -11.56
N TRP A 197 10.58 -15.95 -10.87
CA TRP A 197 11.58 -16.57 -10.01
C TRP A 197 12.79 -17.03 -10.83
N ILE A 198 12.53 -17.61 -12.00
CA ILE A 198 13.56 -18.04 -12.93
C ILE A 198 14.43 -16.88 -13.39
N LEU A 199 13.81 -15.78 -13.79
CA LEU A 199 14.53 -14.62 -14.30
C LEU A 199 15.35 -13.90 -13.21
N THR A 200 15.05 -14.15 -11.93
CA THR A 200 15.84 -13.64 -10.79
C THR A 200 17.00 -14.55 -10.37
N LEU A 201 17.27 -15.64 -11.11
CA LEU A 201 18.35 -16.57 -10.80
C LEU A 201 19.74 -15.93 -10.95
N PRO A 202 20.56 -15.90 -9.88
CA PRO A 202 21.94 -15.47 -10.00
C PRO A 202 22.74 -16.51 -10.79
N THR A 203 23.21 -16.13 -11.98
CA THR A 203 24.04 -17.00 -12.83
C THR A 203 25.46 -17.18 -12.28
N ALA A 204 25.98 -16.20 -11.54
CA ALA A 204 27.39 -16.14 -11.16
C ALA A 204 27.79 -16.93 -9.90
N ASN A 205 26.84 -17.47 -9.11
CA ASN A 205 27.11 -18.01 -7.76
C ASN A 205 26.48 -19.41 -7.52
N SER A 206 26.24 -20.19 -8.56
CA SER A 206 25.54 -21.49 -8.45
C SER A 206 26.22 -22.46 -7.47
N GLU A 207 27.56 -22.54 -7.48
CA GLU A 207 28.33 -23.42 -6.60
C GLU A 207 28.23 -23.03 -5.12
N SER A 208 28.40 -21.75 -4.81
CA SER A 208 28.25 -21.22 -3.45
C SER A 208 26.84 -21.44 -2.91
N ILE A 209 25.82 -21.33 -3.77
CA ILE A 209 24.43 -21.62 -3.41
C ILE A 209 24.26 -23.13 -3.17
N ALA A 210 24.78 -23.98 -4.05
CA ALA A 210 24.67 -25.44 -3.95
C ALA A 210 25.32 -26.01 -2.68
N ALA A 211 26.37 -25.38 -2.16
CA ALA A 211 27.04 -25.78 -0.92
C ALA A 211 26.17 -25.59 0.34
N ARG A 212 25.11 -24.79 0.28
CA ARG A 212 24.28 -24.47 1.45
C ARG A 212 23.35 -25.62 1.81
N SER A 213 23.34 -26.01 3.09
CA SER A 213 22.39 -26.97 3.61
C SER A 213 21.16 -26.27 4.18
N ILE A 214 19.97 -26.65 3.70
CA ILE A 214 18.70 -26.17 4.25
C ILE A 214 18.11 -27.30 5.10
N PRO A 215 18.09 -27.13 6.43
CA PRO A 215 17.55 -28.14 7.30
C PRO A 215 16.00 -28.07 7.25
N ILE A 216 15.35 -29.22 7.37
CA ILE A 216 13.91 -29.33 7.13
C ILE A 216 13.08 -28.57 8.18
N ASN A 217 13.61 -28.49 9.40
CA ASN A 217 13.03 -27.72 10.51
C ASN A 217 12.93 -26.22 10.20
N LEU A 218 13.87 -25.64 9.44
CA LEU A 218 13.78 -24.24 9.01
C LEU A 218 12.58 -24.00 8.10
N VAL A 219 12.26 -24.99 7.25
CA VAL A 219 11.10 -24.91 6.37
C VAL A 219 9.80 -25.08 7.15
N VAL A 220 9.77 -25.99 8.11
CA VAL A 220 8.64 -26.13 9.03
C VAL A 220 8.42 -24.83 9.81
N GLU A 221 9.48 -24.23 10.35
CA GLU A 221 9.42 -22.94 11.05
C GLU A 221 8.88 -21.82 10.16
N LEU A 222 9.29 -21.75 8.89
CA LEU A 222 8.72 -20.81 7.93
C LEU A 222 7.20 -21.00 7.77
N VAL A 223 6.75 -22.25 7.60
CA VAL A 223 5.31 -22.55 7.46
C VAL A 223 4.55 -22.18 8.75
N ASP A 224 5.15 -22.37 9.91
CA ASP A 224 4.58 -22.00 11.21
C ASP A 224 4.48 -20.48 11.41
N ILE A 225 5.46 -19.72 10.93
CA ILE A 225 5.40 -18.25 10.91
C ILE A 225 4.24 -17.78 10.03
N VAL A 226 4.09 -18.39 8.84
CA VAL A 226 2.97 -18.07 7.94
C VAL A 226 1.63 -18.50 8.55
N HIS A 227 1.58 -19.62 9.25
CA HIS A 227 0.40 -20.05 10.00
C HIS A 227 0.00 -19.00 11.04
N ALA A 228 0.94 -18.56 11.88
CA ALA A 228 0.68 -17.51 12.87
C ALA A 228 0.22 -16.19 12.24
N LEU A 229 0.81 -15.82 11.10
CA LEU A 229 0.40 -14.65 10.32
C LEU A 229 -1.07 -14.77 9.85
N LEU A 230 -1.45 -15.92 9.26
CA LEU A 230 -2.82 -16.13 8.79
C LEU A 230 -3.83 -16.19 9.95
N VAL A 231 -3.48 -16.84 11.06
CA VAL A 231 -4.31 -16.83 12.28
C VAL A 231 -4.53 -15.39 12.76
N GLY A 232 -3.49 -14.55 12.77
CA GLY A 232 -3.61 -13.15 13.17
C GLY A 232 -4.54 -12.35 12.26
N ILE A 233 -4.42 -12.53 10.93
CA ILE A 233 -5.25 -11.85 9.93
C ILE A 233 -6.73 -12.20 10.08
N PHE A 234 -7.06 -13.46 10.35
CA PHE A 234 -8.44 -13.95 10.48
C PHE A 234 -8.94 -14.03 11.92
N SER A 235 -8.19 -13.47 12.87
CA SER A 235 -8.65 -13.35 14.24
C SER A 235 -9.75 -12.28 14.35
N ASN A 236 -10.62 -12.42 15.35
CA ASN A 236 -11.63 -11.39 15.66
C ASN A 236 -11.02 -10.15 16.34
N ASN A 237 -9.71 -10.12 16.59
CA ASN A 237 -9.04 -9.03 17.29
C ASN A 237 -8.24 -8.14 16.31
N PRO A 238 -8.65 -6.88 16.09
CA PRO A 238 -7.91 -5.96 15.21
C PRO A 238 -6.43 -5.77 15.58
N GLU A 239 -6.08 -5.90 16.86
CA GLU A 239 -4.70 -5.76 17.33
C GLU A 239 -3.75 -6.87 16.84
N ASP A 240 -4.30 -7.98 16.33
CA ASP A 240 -3.52 -9.11 15.82
C ASP A 240 -3.03 -8.90 14.39
N PHE A 241 -3.56 -7.91 13.67
CA PHE A 241 -3.13 -7.60 12.30
C PHE A 241 -2.90 -6.11 12.02
N GLU A 242 -3.15 -5.21 12.98
CA GLU A 242 -2.90 -3.75 12.84
C GLU A 242 -1.46 -3.41 12.41
N TYR A 243 -0.50 -4.30 12.68
CA TYR A 243 0.88 -4.10 12.27
C TYR A 243 1.14 -4.29 10.77
N LEU A 244 0.21 -4.92 10.06
CA LEU A 244 0.28 -5.07 8.62
C LEU A 244 -0.34 -3.83 7.98
N LEU A 245 0.49 -3.07 7.28
CA LEU A 245 0.08 -1.84 6.60
C LEU A 245 -0.21 -2.13 5.13
N PHE A 246 -1.08 -1.34 4.51
CA PHE A 246 -1.17 -1.25 3.05
C PHE A 246 -1.03 0.20 2.60
N GLU A 247 -0.05 0.50 1.75
CA GLU A 247 0.24 1.88 1.32
C GLU A 247 0.26 2.89 2.48
N TYR A 248 0.79 2.45 3.63
CA TYR A 248 0.87 3.22 4.87
C TYR A 248 -0.46 3.51 5.57
N ARG A 249 -1.55 2.86 5.14
CA ARG A 249 -2.87 2.90 5.77
C ARG A 249 -3.14 1.62 6.57
N ASN A 250 -4.01 1.76 7.57
CA ASN A 250 -4.53 0.66 8.37
C ASN A 250 -5.69 -0.02 7.62
N TRP A 251 -5.86 -1.32 7.82
CA TRP A 251 -6.80 -2.19 7.10
C TRP A 251 -8.27 -2.00 7.47
N GLN A 252 -8.58 -1.18 8.47
CA GLN A 252 -9.96 -0.96 8.92
C GLN A 252 -10.81 -0.19 7.88
N GLU A 253 -10.21 0.31 6.81
CA GLU A 253 -10.93 0.85 5.66
C GLU A 253 -11.48 -0.32 4.80
N SER A 254 -12.82 -0.38 4.65
CA SER A 254 -13.58 -1.48 4.02
C SER A 254 -13.08 -1.90 2.63
N ASP A 255 -12.44 -0.99 1.92
CA ASP A 255 -12.08 -1.15 0.52
C ASP A 255 -10.75 -1.92 0.34
N LEU A 256 -10.05 -2.25 1.44
CA LEU A 256 -8.72 -2.86 1.40
C LEU A 256 -8.73 -4.40 1.37
N TRP A 257 -9.88 -5.05 1.56
CA TRP A 257 -9.97 -6.52 1.56
C TRP A 257 -9.56 -7.17 0.24
N GLN A 258 -9.82 -6.52 -0.89
CA GLN A 258 -9.41 -7.03 -2.21
C GLN A 258 -7.90 -7.25 -2.29
N ILE A 259 -7.13 -6.32 -1.72
CA ILE A 259 -5.67 -6.40 -1.68
C ILE A 259 -5.21 -7.51 -0.75
N ILE A 260 -5.90 -7.71 0.38
CA ILE A 260 -5.64 -8.81 1.29
C ILE A 260 -5.83 -10.13 0.54
N TYR A 261 -6.94 -10.33 -0.18
CA TYR A 261 -7.17 -11.54 -0.97
C TYR A 261 -6.09 -11.78 -2.03
N ILE A 262 -5.62 -10.73 -2.71
CA ILE A 262 -4.51 -10.85 -3.65
C ILE A 262 -3.22 -11.32 -2.95
N SER A 263 -2.94 -10.76 -1.78
CA SER A 263 -1.75 -11.05 -0.98
C SER A 263 -1.83 -12.47 -0.40
N LEU A 264 -3.02 -12.92 0.02
CA LEU A 264 -3.29 -14.30 0.44
C LEU A 264 -3.08 -15.29 -0.70
N SER A 265 -3.55 -14.97 -1.92
CA SER A 265 -3.29 -15.79 -3.10
C SER A 265 -1.78 -15.94 -3.38
N ARG A 266 -0.99 -14.86 -3.22
CA ARG A 266 0.48 -14.90 -3.32
C ARG A 266 1.13 -15.78 -2.26
N ILE A 267 0.70 -15.69 -1.01
CA ILE A 267 1.17 -16.55 0.08
C ILE A 267 0.86 -18.03 -0.23
N CYS A 268 -0.39 -18.33 -0.61
CA CYS A 268 -0.82 -19.70 -0.94
C CYS A 268 -0.03 -20.27 -2.12
N ARG A 269 0.13 -19.49 -3.20
CA ARG A 269 0.94 -19.86 -4.37
C ARG A 269 2.39 -20.16 -3.98
N SER A 270 3.00 -19.31 -3.15
CA SER A 270 4.39 -19.47 -2.70
C SER A 270 4.60 -20.75 -1.87
N LEU A 271 3.69 -21.02 -0.92
CA LEU A 271 3.73 -22.24 -0.11
C LEU A 271 3.51 -23.49 -0.97
N CYS A 272 2.54 -23.46 -1.90
CA CYS A 272 2.30 -24.58 -2.80
C CYS A 272 3.55 -24.84 -3.66
N LEU A 273 4.17 -23.83 -4.24
CA LEU A 273 5.41 -23.97 -5.02
C LEU A 273 6.56 -24.54 -4.20
N LEU A 274 6.74 -24.08 -2.96
CA LEU A 274 7.73 -24.62 -2.03
C LEU A 274 7.53 -26.13 -1.83
N SER A 275 6.31 -26.54 -1.51
CA SER A 275 5.95 -27.93 -1.23
C SER A 275 6.05 -28.85 -2.46
N CYS A 276 5.64 -28.36 -3.63
CA CYS A 276 5.75 -29.10 -4.90
C CYS A 276 7.19 -29.52 -5.19
N ASN A 277 8.15 -28.66 -4.80
CA ASN A 277 9.56 -28.86 -5.09
C ASN A 277 10.35 -29.58 -3.97
N MET A 278 9.75 -29.80 -2.79
CA MET A 278 10.45 -30.39 -1.63
C MET A 278 10.19 -31.89 -1.40
N ALA A 279 9.22 -32.49 -2.10
CA ALA A 279 8.92 -33.93 -2.06
C ALA A 279 8.79 -34.54 -0.64
N THR A 280 8.38 -33.74 0.36
CA THR A 280 8.28 -34.17 1.76
C THR A 280 6.80 -34.13 2.20
N PRO A 281 6.19 -35.27 2.58
CA PRO A 281 4.80 -35.31 3.05
C PRO A 281 4.54 -34.40 4.26
N LEU A 282 5.45 -34.38 5.24
CA LEU A 282 5.35 -33.52 6.42
C LEU A 282 5.10 -32.03 6.07
N ILE A 283 5.82 -31.51 5.08
CA ILE A 283 5.70 -30.11 4.66
C ILE A 283 4.38 -29.89 3.91
N ARG A 284 3.94 -30.86 3.11
CA ARG A 284 2.62 -30.83 2.44
C ARG A 284 1.51 -30.74 3.44
N ASP A 285 1.49 -31.65 4.42
CA ASP A 285 0.43 -31.74 5.42
C ASP A 285 0.38 -30.47 6.27
N ARG A 286 1.55 -29.92 6.63
CA ARG A 286 1.63 -28.65 7.36
C ARG A 286 1.09 -27.48 6.54
N ILE A 287 1.42 -27.40 5.25
CA ILE A 287 0.94 -26.33 4.35
C ILE A 287 -0.56 -26.45 4.11
N VAL A 288 -1.09 -27.66 3.92
CA VAL A 288 -2.53 -27.92 3.83
C VAL A 288 -3.22 -27.38 5.09
N SER A 289 -2.74 -27.78 6.27
CA SER A 289 -3.29 -27.29 7.55
C SER A 289 -3.21 -25.77 7.70
N THR A 290 -2.16 -25.13 7.19
CA THR A 290 -1.99 -23.67 7.25
C THR A 290 -2.97 -22.96 6.31
N ILE A 291 -3.15 -23.44 5.07
CA ILE A 291 -4.07 -22.81 4.11
C ILE A 291 -5.55 -23.04 4.50
N GLN A 292 -5.87 -24.17 5.14
CA GLN A 292 -7.21 -24.45 5.66
C GLN A 292 -7.72 -23.46 6.72
N ILE A 293 -6.87 -22.56 7.25
CA ILE A 293 -7.34 -21.41 8.05
C ILE A 293 -8.31 -20.56 7.24
N LEU A 294 -8.06 -20.38 5.94
CA LEU A 294 -8.93 -19.60 5.04
C LEU A 294 -10.34 -20.19 4.97
N ALA A 295 -10.43 -21.52 4.84
CA ALA A 295 -11.69 -22.26 4.78
C ALA A 295 -12.58 -22.06 6.01
N LYS A 296 -11.96 -21.83 7.17
CA LYS A 296 -12.65 -21.65 8.45
C LYS A 296 -13.11 -20.21 8.68
N SER A 297 -12.65 -19.28 7.85
CA SER A 297 -13.05 -17.88 7.95
C SER A 297 -14.47 -17.69 7.41
N GLN A 298 -15.20 -16.72 7.96
CA GLN A 298 -16.55 -16.38 7.51
C GLN A 298 -16.56 -15.47 6.26
N HIS A 299 -15.41 -15.29 5.61
CA HIS A 299 -15.27 -14.36 4.49
C HIS A 299 -15.60 -15.03 3.17
N GLU A 300 -16.29 -14.31 2.30
CA GLU A 300 -16.44 -14.68 0.90
C GLU A 300 -15.16 -14.32 0.13
N PHE A 301 -14.58 -15.30 -0.55
CA PHE A 301 -13.33 -15.11 -1.30
C PHE A 301 -13.60 -14.88 -2.79
N PRO A 302 -12.88 -13.95 -3.44
CA PRO A 302 -12.87 -13.85 -4.90
C PRO A 302 -12.37 -15.14 -5.54
N ALA A 303 -12.81 -15.46 -6.76
CA ALA A 303 -12.51 -16.72 -7.45
C ALA A 303 -11.03 -17.12 -7.47
N PHE A 304 -10.11 -16.17 -7.66
CA PHE A 304 -8.66 -16.43 -7.70
C PHE A 304 -8.05 -16.83 -6.34
N CYS A 305 -8.77 -16.58 -5.24
CA CYS A 305 -8.39 -16.95 -3.88
C CYS A 305 -9.26 -18.08 -3.34
N ALA A 306 -10.54 -18.14 -3.75
CA ALA A 306 -11.51 -19.16 -3.34
C ALA A 306 -11.01 -20.58 -3.57
N MET A 307 -10.38 -20.84 -4.72
CA MET A 307 -9.82 -22.17 -5.03
C MET A 307 -8.81 -22.66 -3.99
N TYR A 308 -8.03 -21.75 -3.39
CA TYR A 308 -7.12 -22.12 -2.29
C TYR A 308 -7.86 -22.27 -0.97
N ALA A 309 -8.82 -21.39 -0.70
CA ALA A 309 -9.60 -21.41 0.54
C ALA A 309 -10.51 -22.64 0.65
N GLU A 310 -11.02 -23.15 -0.48
CA GLU A 310 -11.91 -24.32 -0.52
C GLU A 310 -11.16 -25.66 -0.52
N ALA A 311 -9.86 -25.64 -0.80
CA ALA A 311 -9.05 -26.85 -0.92
C ALA A 311 -8.90 -27.59 0.42
N ARG A 312 -9.28 -28.86 0.43
CA ARG A 312 -9.29 -29.74 1.60
C ARG A 312 -8.05 -30.63 1.71
N ASN A 313 -7.36 -30.82 0.60
CA ASN A 313 -6.20 -31.70 0.52
C ASN A 313 -5.14 -31.12 -0.43
N TRP A 314 -4.00 -31.80 -0.51
CA TRP A 314 -2.88 -31.37 -1.33
C TRP A 314 -3.21 -31.37 -2.83
N ASP A 315 -4.00 -32.33 -3.32
CA ASP A 315 -4.31 -32.44 -4.75
C ASP A 315 -5.18 -31.29 -5.24
N GLU A 316 -6.12 -30.82 -4.42
CA GLU A 316 -6.92 -29.62 -4.66
C GLU A 316 -6.08 -28.34 -4.62
N LEU A 317 -5.14 -28.20 -3.66
CA LEU A 317 -4.20 -27.08 -3.65
C LEU A 317 -3.28 -27.09 -4.88
N TRP A 318 -2.85 -28.28 -5.28
CA TRP A 318 -2.04 -28.46 -6.48
C TRP A 318 -2.82 -28.10 -7.75
N PHE A 319 -4.11 -28.43 -7.79
CA PHE A 319 -5.01 -27.97 -8.85
C PHE A 319 -5.16 -26.45 -8.85
N ALA A 320 -5.41 -25.83 -7.68
CA ALA A 320 -5.50 -24.37 -7.52
C ALA A 320 -4.24 -23.64 -8.00
N LEU A 321 -3.06 -24.15 -7.65
CA LEU A 321 -1.78 -23.61 -8.12
C LEU A 321 -1.70 -23.63 -9.65
N ARG A 322 -2.02 -24.75 -10.30
CA ARG A 322 -1.95 -24.89 -11.76
C ARG A 322 -2.98 -24.04 -12.48
N ALA A 323 -4.20 -23.97 -11.96
CA ALA A 323 -5.25 -23.10 -12.49
C ALA A 323 -4.84 -21.62 -12.43
N SER A 324 -4.13 -21.20 -11.37
CA SER A 324 -3.61 -19.83 -11.27
C SER A 324 -2.60 -19.50 -12.37
N GLY A 325 -1.85 -20.49 -12.87
CA GLY A 325 -0.90 -20.33 -13.98
C GLY A 325 -1.54 -20.23 -15.36
N GLN A 326 -2.81 -20.61 -15.51
CA GLN A 326 -3.53 -20.66 -16.80
C GLN A 326 -4.40 -19.44 -17.09
N GLN A 327 -4.37 -18.39 -16.25
CA GLN A 327 -5.22 -17.24 -16.48
C GLN A 327 -5.01 -16.68 -17.90
N PRO A 328 -6.03 -16.73 -18.80
CA PRO A 328 -5.88 -16.51 -20.26
C PRO A 328 -5.35 -15.13 -20.66
N ARG A 329 -5.21 -14.21 -19.70
CA ARG A 329 -4.90 -12.80 -19.91
C ARG A 329 -3.49 -12.40 -19.45
N SER A 330 -2.70 -13.30 -18.88
CA SER A 330 -1.38 -12.94 -18.37
C SER A 330 -0.31 -13.97 -18.71
N THR A 331 0.40 -13.73 -19.81
CA THR A 331 1.66 -14.39 -20.16
C THR A 331 2.86 -13.91 -19.32
N LEU A 332 2.65 -12.93 -18.43
CA LEU A 332 3.75 -12.20 -17.79
C LEU A 332 4.46 -12.98 -16.67
N ASP A 333 3.78 -13.90 -16.00
CA ASP A 333 4.35 -14.78 -14.95
C ASP A 333 3.76 -16.21 -15.01
N GLU A 334 3.93 -16.86 -16.16
CA GLU A 334 3.53 -18.26 -16.37
C GLU A 334 4.30 -19.22 -15.45
N LEU A 335 3.69 -20.39 -15.16
CA LEU A 335 4.36 -21.48 -14.45
C LEU A 335 5.20 -22.28 -15.43
N LEU A 336 6.50 -22.34 -15.18
CA LEU A 336 7.48 -23.02 -16.00
C LEU A 336 7.89 -24.34 -15.34
N PHE A 337 7.92 -25.40 -16.14
CA PHE A 337 8.40 -26.71 -15.74
C PHE A 337 9.74 -26.98 -16.42
N LEU A 338 10.80 -27.05 -15.61
CA LEU A 338 12.17 -27.18 -16.10
C LEU A 338 12.55 -28.64 -16.35
N GLN A 339 12.96 -28.94 -17.57
CA GLN A 339 13.29 -30.29 -18.01
C GLN A 339 14.71 -30.37 -18.57
N ASP A 340 15.58 -31.08 -17.86
CA ASP A 340 16.87 -31.53 -18.40
C ASP A 340 16.67 -32.48 -19.61
N GLU A 341 17.16 -32.07 -20.79
CA GLU A 341 17.06 -32.83 -22.05
C GLU A 341 17.82 -34.15 -22.03
N THR A 342 18.84 -34.27 -21.17
CA THR A 342 19.64 -35.50 -21.05
C THR A 342 18.86 -36.62 -20.35
N ARG A 343 17.71 -36.30 -19.74
CA ARG A 343 16.89 -37.20 -18.96
C ARG A 343 15.59 -37.53 -19.70
N ALA A 344 15.00 -38.67 -19.34
CA ALA A 344 13.74 -39.12 -19.92
C ALA A 344 12.65 -38.04 -19.78
N PRO A 345 11.84 -37.82 -20.83
CA PRO A 345 10.82 -36.80 -20.80
C PRO A 345 9.76 -37.14 -19.74
N PRO A 346 9.54 -36.26 -18.75
CA PRO A 346 8.49 -36.46 -17.78
C PRO A 346 7.12 -36.26 -18.43
N LYS A 347 6.08 -36.76 -17.77
CA LYS A 347 4.69 -36.53 -18.19
C LYS A 347 4.42 -35.02 -18.22
N LYS A 348 3.88 -34.53 -19.34
CA LYS A 348 3.48 -33.13 -19.49
C LYS A 348 2.54 -32.75 -18.34
N ILE A 349 2.95 -31.75 -17.56
CA ILE A 349 2.15 -31.27 -16.44
C ILE A 349 1.21 -30.19 -16.97
N TRP A 350 -0.08 -30.47 -16.93
CA TRP A 350 -1.11 -29.50 -17.32
C TRP A 350 -0.95 -28.19 -16.54
N GLY A 351 -1.19 -27.04 -17.17
CA GLY A 351 -1.06 -25.73 -16.52
C GLY A 351 0.37 -25.23 -16.35
N THR A 352 1.35 -25.90 -16.96
CA THR A 352 2.74 -25.44 -16.99
C THR A 352 3.28 -25.44 -18.42
N ARG A 353 4.19 -24.51 -18.72
CA ARG A 353 4.99 -24.51 -19.95
C ARG A 353 6.30 -25.23 -19.67
N THR A 354 6.54 -26.31 -20.42
CA THR A 354 7.79 -27.06 -20.32
C THR A 354 8.91 -26.31 -21.02
N ILE A 355 10.05 -26.16 -20.35
CA ILE A 355 11.27 -25.60 -20.90
C ILE A 355 12.35 -26.68 -20.86
N PRO A 356 12.67 -27.28 -22.02
CA PRO A 356 13.81 -28.16 -22.12
C PRO A 356 15.10 -27.34 -21.98
N TYR A 357 16.10 -27.90 -21.30
CA TYR A 357 17.43 -27.31 -21.20
C TYR A 357 18.50 -28.41 -21.14
N ARG A 358 19.66 -28.17 -21.76
CA ARG A 358 20.89 -28.96 -21.52
C ARG A 358 21.75 -28.32 -20.45
N GLU A 359 21.92 -27.02 -20.58
CA GLU A 359 22.60 -26.16 -19.62
C GLU A 359 21.64 -25.06 -19.18
N TRP A 360 21.52 -24.88 -17.87
CA TRP A 360 20.57 -23.92 -17.32
C TRP A 360 20.87 -22.47 -17.72
N SER A 361 22.14 -22.12 -17.86
CA SER A 361 22.60 -20.79 -18.30
C SER A 361 22.03 -20.42 -19.68
N ALA A 362 22.03 -21.36 -20.62
CA ALA A 362 21.50 -21.17 -21.97
C ALA A 362 19.98 -20.97 -21.96
N ALA A 363 19.25 -21.81 -21.21
CA ALA A 363 17.79 -21.68 -21.11
C ALA A 363 17.35 -20.34 -20.48
N LEU A 364 18.15 -19.81 -19.54
CA LEU A 364 17.90 -18.49 -18.97
C LEU A 364 18.07 -17.38 -20.04
N ASN A 365 19.11 -17.47 -20.87
CA ASN A 365 19.33 -16.50 -21.95
C ASN A 365 18.18 -16.54 -22.97
N ASP A 366 17.68 -17.71 -23.33
CA ASP A 366 16.53 -17.87 -24.24
C ASP A 366 15.24 -17.27 -23.65
N LEU A 367 15.02 -17.45 -22.35
CA LEU A 367 13.88 -16.84 -21.65
C LEU A 367 13.96 -15.32 -21.57
N GLN A 368 15.18 -14.78 -21.44
CA GLN A 368 15.43 -13.33 -21.48
C GLN A 368 15.29 -12.77 -22.91
N ALA A 369 15.73 -13.52 -23.93
CA ALA A 369 15.59 -13.13 -25.33
C ALA A 369 14.11 -13.11 -25.77
N THR A 370 13.33 -14.11 -25.37
CA THR A 370 11.88 -14.14 -25.63
C THR A 370 11.11 -13.06 -24.86
N ALA A 371 11.62 -12.59 -23.72
CA ALA A 371 11.08 -11.41 -23.04
C ALA A 371 11.27 -10.12 -23.84
N SER A 372 12.29 -10.06 -24.70
CA SER A 372 12.68 -8.88 -25.49
C SER A 372 11.97 -8.80 -26.85
N GLY A 373 11.39 -9.91 -27.34
CA GLY A 373 10.73 -9.97 -28.64
C GLY A 373 9.24 -9.63 -28.55
N SER A 374 8.80 -8.63 -29.31
CA SER A 374 7.38 -8.45 -29.68
C SER A 374 6.82 -9.78 -30.18
N HIS A 375 5.69 -10.23 -29.63
CA HIS A 375 4.91 -11.37 -30.14
C HIS A 375 4.57 -11.12 -31.63
N ASN A 376 5.42 -11.61 -32.53
CA ASN A 376 5.02 -11.93 -33.90
C ASN A 376 4.58 -13.40 -33.89
N ASP A 377 3.39 -13.66 -33.33
CA ASP A 377 2.72 -14.97 -33.42
C ASP A 377 2.20 -15.19 -34.85
N ALA A 378 3.12 -15.38 -35.80
CA ALA A 378 2.80 -15.76 -37.17
C ALA A 378 3.42 -17.09 -37.59
N ASN A 379 4.33 -17.69 -36.80
CA ASN A 379 5.17 -18.79 -37.30
C ASN A 379 5.07 -20.13 -36.53
N HIS A 380 4.01 -20.39 -35.76
CA HIS A 380 3.81 -21.71 -35.13
C HIS A 380 2.55 -22.49 -35.57
N SER A 381 1.87 -22.05 -36.63
CA SER A 381 0.75 -22.80 -37.25
C SER A 381 1.07 -23.44 -38.61
N ARG A 382 2.34 -23.60 -38.99
CA ARG A 382 2.71 -24.39 -40.16
C ARG A 382 3.30 -25.73 -39.73
N ASN A 383 2.42 -26.71 -39.51
CA ASN A 383 2.57 -28.11 -39.92
C ASN A 383 1.42 -28.95 -39.35
N ILE A 384 0.22 -28.78 -39.90
CA ILE A 384 -0.77 -29.85 -40.02
C ILE A 384 -1.33 -29.76 -41.43
N ALA A 385 -0.82 -30.60 -42.31
CA ALA A 385 -1.39 -30.81 -43.62
C ALA A 385 -2.64 -31.69 -43.46
N VAL A 386 -3.82 -31.12 -43.73
CA VAL A 386 -5.02 -31.88 -44.09
C VAL A 386 -5.60 -31.21 -45.33
N GLN A 387 -5.73 -32.02 -46.37
CA GLN A 387 -6.36 -31.71 -47.65
C GLN A 387 -7.87 -31.55 -47.47
N SER A 388 -8.44 -30.52 -48.08
CA SER A 388 -9.76 -30.62 -48.73
C SER A 388 -9.99 -29.45 -49.68
N ASN A 389 -10.35 -29.80 -50.92
CA ASN A 389 -10.79 -28.93 -52.00
C ASN A 389 -12.08 -28.16 -51.65
N ALA A 390 -12.26 -26.98 -52.22
CA ALA A 390 -13.32 -26.67 -53.20
C ALA A 390 -13.46 -25.15 -53.40
N ASP A 391 -13.67 -24.80 -54.67
CA ASP A 391 -13.84 -23.48 -55.26
C ASP A 391 -15.17 -22.77 -54.89
N ASP A 392 -15.23 -21.51 -55.35
CA ASP A 392 -16.41 -20.75 -55.80
C ASP A 392 -17.26 -19.97 -54.77
N LEU A 393 -17.08 -18.64 -54.73
CA LEU A 393 -17.97 -17.67 -55.41
C LEU A 393 -17.66 -16.22 -55.00
N GLU A 394 -17.40 -15.40 -56.02
CA GLU A 394 -17.52 -13.95 -56.02
C GLU A 394 -18.97 -13.51 -55.75
N LYS A 395 -19.16 -12.36 -55.11
CA LYS A 395 -20.07 -11.31 -55.61
C LYS A 395 -19.91 -9.96 -54.89
N ASP A 396 -19.86 -8.95 -55.75
CA ASP A 396 -19.91 -7.51 -55.51
C ASP A 396 -21.11 -7.03 -54.69
N GLY A 397 -20.95 -5.84 -54.10
CA GLY A 397 -22.01 -5.06 -53.49
C GLY A 397 -21.54 -3.67 -53.04
N ASP A 398 -21.35 -2.80 -54.04
CA ASP A 398 -21.27 -1.34 -53.94
C ASP A 398 -22.53 -0.75 -53.29
N ASP A 399 -22.38 0.16 -52.31
CA ASP A 399 -23.23 1.35 -52.24
C ASP A 399 -22.63 2.42 -51.32
N GLY A 400 -22.54 3.65 -51.85
CA GLY A 400 -22.02 4.82 -51.16
C GLY A 400 -23.13 5.74 -50.67
N MET A 401 -22.91 6.46 -49.57
CA MET A 401 -23.68 7.68 -49.30
C MET A 401 -22.93 8.68 -48.41
N ARG A 402 -22.35 9.67 -49.09
CA ARG A 402 -22.40 11.12 -48.85
C ARG A 402 -22.70 11.64 -47.43
N VAL A 403 -21.73 12.37 -46.88
CA VAL A 403 -21.84 13.29 -45.74
C VAL A 403 -22.32 14.66 -46.23
N HIS A 404 -23.46 15.13 -45.73
CA HIS A 404 -23.92 16.51 -45.88
C HIS A 404 -23.67 17.31 -44.59
N ALA A 405 -22.92 18.41 -44.75
CA ALA A 405 -22.83 19.49 -43.77
C ALA A 405 -24.07 20.38 -43.87
N ILE A 406 -24.65 20.77 -42.74
CA ILE A 406 -25.54 21.94 -42.64
C ILE A 406 -25.21 22.70 -41.35
N SER A 407 -24.98 23.99 -41.55
CA SER A 407 -24.82 25.11 -40.63
C SER A 407 -26.20 25.72 -40.33
N THR A 408 -26.39 26.30 -39.13
CA THR A 408 -27.30 27.42 -38.76
C THR A 408 -27.54 27.37 -37.24
N SER A 409 -27.81 28.42 -36.47
CA SER A 409 -27.80 29.88 -36.60
C SER A 409 -28.02 30.45 -35.19
N HIS A 410 -27.44 31.61 -34.90
CA HIS A 410 -27.70 32.41 -33.69
C HIS A 410 -29.03 33.15 -33.81
N GLU A 411 -29.80 33.22 -32.73
CA GLU A 411 -30.83 34.24 -32.51
C GLU A 411 -30.71 34.82 -31.09
N ASP A 412 -30.80 36.15 -31.03
CA ASP A 412 -30.78 37.05 -29.87
C ASP A 412 -32.21 37.32 -29.34
N ILE A 413 -32.30 38.18 -28.30
CA ILE A 413 -33.47 38.96 -27.78
C ILE A 413 -34.11 38.29 -26.53
N ALA A 414 -34.40 38.95 -25.39
CA ALA A 414 -34.26 40.33 -24.91
C ALA A 414 -34.24 40.36 -23.37
N SER A 415 -33.72 41.47 -22.85
CA SER A 415 -33.76 41.93 -21.46
C SER A 415 -35.13 42.49 -21.08
N GLU A 416 -35.57 42.32 -19.83
CA GLU A 416 -36.63 43.15 -19.23
C GLU A 416 -36.25 43.51 -17.78
N GLU A 417 -36.43 44.79 -17.46
CA GLU A 417 -35.97 45.48 -16.25
C GLU A 417 -36.92 45.35 -15.03
N LEU A 418 -36.26 45.35 -13.86
CA LEU A 418 -36.63 45.59 -12.45
C LEU A 418 -38.00 46.26 -12.09
N PRO A 419 -38.46 46.10 -10.83
CA PRO A 419 -38.10 47.12 -9.83
C PRO A 419 -37.61 46.58 -8.48
N ALA A 420 -36.83 47.44 -7.84
CA ALA A 420 -36.20 47.31 -6.53
C ALA A 420 -37.20 47.56 -5.38
N ASP A 421 -37.10 46.77 -4.30
CA ASP A 421 -36.77 47.31 -2.98
C ASP A 421 -36.56 46.22 -1.91
N VAL A 422 -35.68 46.56 -0.95
CA VAL A 422 -35.29 45.90 0.31
C VAL A 422 -33.92 45.19 0.31
N VAL A 423 -32.96 45.98 0.79
CA VAL A 423 -31.58 45.67 1.13
C VAL A 423 -31.51 45.06 2.53
N GLU A 424 -30.85 43.91 2.70
CA GLU A 424 -29.63 43.75 3.52
C GLU A 424 -29.03 42.32 3.45
N PRO A 425 -27.70 42.14 3.62
CA PRO A 425 -26.96 41.06 2.99
C PRO A 425 -26.64 39.90 3.97
N LEU A 426 -26.92 38.68 3.54
CA LEU A 426 -26.28 37.47 4.05
C LEU A 426 -25.61 36.77 2.86
N ALA A 427 -24.28 36.76 2.89
CA ALA A 427 -23.44 36.15 1.87
C ALA A 427 -23.84 34.69 1.64
N ALA A 428 -24.42 34.43 0.48
CA ALA A 428 -24.62 33.09 -0.05
C ALA A 428 -23.23 32.53 -0.40
N ALA A 429 -22.85 31.45 0.26
CA ALA A 429 -21.80 30.57 -0.22
C ALA A 429 -22.42 29.73 -1.34
N ASP A 430 -22.02 29.99 -2.58
CA ASP A 430 -22.36 29.15 -3.72
C ASP A 430 -21.74 27.75 -3.55
N ASP A 431 -22.61 26.75 -3.57
CA ASP A 431 -22.26 25.34 -3.63
C ASP A 431 -21.64 25.02 -5.01
N ILE A 432 -20.30 24.87 -5.04
CA ILE A 432 -19.61 24.27 -6.18
C ILE A 432 -19.80 22.75 -6.09
N ILE A 433 -20.67 22.24 -6.97
CA ILE A 433 -20.72 20.83 -7.36
C ILE A 433 -19.31 20.43 -7.84
N VAL A 434 -18.66 19.52 -7.11
CA VAL A 434 -17.34 18.98 -7.46
C VAL A 434 -17.50 18.06 -8.66
N ASN A 435 -17.39 18.66 -9.84
CA ASN A 435 -17.08 17.94 -11.07
C ASN A 435 -15.61 17.53 -11.00
N ASP A 436 -15.35 16.25 -11.27
CA ASP A 436 -14.00 15.68 -11.37
C ASP A 436 -13.19 16.50 -12.40
N SER A 437 -12.22 17.27 -11.92
CA SER A 437 -11.57 18.32 -12.70
C SER A 437 -10.70 17.71 -13.80
N LEU A 438 -11.19 17.79 -15.03
CA LEU A 438 -10.36 17.76 -16.23
C LEU A 438 -9.19 18.75 -16.05
N ALA A 439 -7.99 18.33 -16.43
CA ALA A 439 -6.78 19.17 -16.36
C ALA A 439 -7.03 20.50 -17.08
N SER A 440 -6.60 21.63 -16.48
CA SER A 440 -6.77 22.95 -17.09
C SER A 440 -6.14 22.95 -18.49
N GLU A 441 -6.79 23.62 -19.44
CA GLU A 441 -6.33 23.70 -20.82
C GLU A 441 -4.88 24.23 -20.91
N GLU A 442 -4.50 25.10 -19.97
CA GLU A 442 -3.13 25.61 -19.85
C GLU A 442 -2.12 24.52 -19.43
N GLN A 443 -2.53 23.59 -18.56
CA GLN A 443 -1.72 22.44 -18.13
C GLN A 443 -1.59 21.41 -19.24
N VAL A 444 -2.69 21.13 -19.96
CA VAL A 444 -2.68 20.25 -21.15
C VAL A 444 -1.80 20.87 -22.24
N LYS A 445 -1.88 22.18 -22.45
CA LYS A 445 -1.03 22.93 -23.38
C LYS A 445 0.43 22.92 -22.95
N ALA A 446 0.74 23.07 -21.66
CA ALA A 446 2.09 22.96 -21.12
C ALA A 446 2.67 21.54 -21.32
N ALA A 447 1.91 20.50 -21.01
CA ALA A 447 2.32 19.11 -21.21
C ALA A 447 2.57 18.79 -22.70
N ARG A 448 1.67 19.23 -23.59
CA ARG A 448 1.84 19.10 -25.06
C ARG A 448 3.05 19.89 -25.56
N THR A 449 3.32 21.07 -24.99
CA THR A 449 4.50 21.88 -25.33
C THR A 449 5.78 21.18 -24.93
N ILE A 450 5.85 20.57 -23.74
CA ILE A 450 6.99 19.76 -23.30
C ILE A 450 7.16 18.55 -24.22
N GLN A 451 6.10 17.79 -24.51
CA GLN A 451 6.18 16.63 -25.40
C GLN A 451 6.64 16.99 -26.81
N ARG A 452 6.12 18.08 -27.39
CA ARG A 452 6.48 18.55 -28.74
C ARG A 452 7.91 19.10 -28.79
N ALA A 453 8.33 19.88 -27.80
CA ALA A 453 9.69 20.39 -27.70
C ALA A 453 10.70 19.25 -27.50
N TYR A 454 10.36 18.25 -26.69
CA TYR A 454 11.21 17.07 -26.47
C TYR A 454 11.37 16.23 -27.74
N ARG A 455 10.28 15.98 -28.48
CA ARG A 455 10.33 15.30 -29.79
C ARG A 455 11.17 16.07 -30.82
N ASN A 456 11.11 17.40 -30.82
CA ASN A 456 11.88 18.24 -31.74
C ASN A 456 13.36 18.36 -31.36
N PHE A 457 13.68 18.42 -30.06
CA PHE A 457 15.06 18.41 -29.55
C PHE A 457 15.79 17.13 -29.95
N PHE A 458 15.12 15.98 -29.87
CA PHE A 458 15.69 14.70 -30.31
C PHE A 458 15.91 14.63 -31.83
N ARG A 459 15.10 15.33 -32.64
CA ARG A 459 15.29 15.42 -34.10
C ARG A 459 16.42 16.37 -34.51
N ARG A 460 16.88 17.28 -33.65
CA ARG A 460 17.85 18.35 -34.01
C ARG A 460 19.06 18.36 -33.07
N ARG A 461 19.72 17.22 -32.92
CA ARG A 461 20.79 16.96 -31.93
C ARG A 461 22.08 17.80 -32.09
N SER A 462 22.23 18.63 -33.12
CA SER A 462 23.52 19.26 -33.47
C SER A 462 23.67 20.77 -33.21
N ASP A 463 22.72 21.45 -32.57
CA ASP A 463 22.80 22.92 -32.48
C ASP A 463 22.91 23.47 -31.04
N ARG A 464 23.99 24.21 -30.77
CA ARG A 464 24.31 24.78 -29.45
C ARG A 464 23.36 25.91 -29.07
N ALA A 465 22.91 26.70 -30.05
CA ALA A 465 21.95 27.80 -29.85
C ALA A 465 20.56 27.28 -29.43
N TYR A 466 20.18 26.08 -29.88
CA TYR A 466 18.92 25.46 -29.51
C TYR A 466 18.89 25.01 -28.04
N ARG A 467 20.05 24.70 -27.44
CA ARG A 467 20.13 24.23 -26.03
C ARG A 467 19.77 25.31 -25.02
N SER A 468 20.15 26.58 -25.22
CA SER A 468 19.83 27.65 -24.26
C SER A 468 18.33 28.00 -24.28
N LEU A 469 17.75 28.11 -25.47
CA LEU A 469 16.33 28.36 -25.70
C LEU A 469 15.46 27.19 -25.22
N PHE A 470 15.96 25.96 -25.40
CA PHE A 470 15.35 24.74 -24.86
C PHE A 470 15.35 24.73 -23.33
N GLN A 471 16.45 25.13 -22.70
CA GLN A 471 16.58 25.14 -21.23
C GLN A 471 15.67 26.19 -20.58
N GLN A 472 15.53 27.37 -21.18
CA GLN A 472 14.66 28.42 -20.64
C GLN A 472 13.17 28.04 -20.74
N ARG A 473 12.73 27.48 -21.88
CA ARG A 473 11.34 27.01 -22.05
C ARG A 473 11.02 25.81 -21.16
N TYR A 474 11.98 24.92 -20.93
CA TYR A 474 11.81 23.78 -20.03
C TYR A 474 11.70 24.20 -18.58
N SER A 475 12.55 25.12 -18.12
CA SER A 475 12.47 25.68 -16.77
C SER A 475 11.13 26.35 -16.51
N HIS A 476 10.61 27.11 -17.48
CA HIS A 476 9.30 27.74 -17.36
C HIS A 476 8.14 26.73 -17.32
N ALA A 477 8.15 25.74 -18.22
CA ALA A 477 7.12 24.70 -18.24
C ALA A 477 7.16 23.79 -17.00
N ALA A 478 8.36 23.45 -16.51
CA ALA A 478 8.56 22.73 -15.27
C ALA A 478 8.06 23.53 -14.06
N LEU A 479 8.26 24.86 -14.05
CA LEU A 479 7.70 25.75 -13.02
C LEU A 479 6.17 25.79 -13.05
N ILE A 480 5.54 25.81 -14.24
CA ILE A 480 4.08 25.75 -14.38
C ILE A 480 3.55 24.43 -13.83
N ILE A 481 4.15 23.29 -14.21
CA ILE A 481 3.77 21.96 -13.69
C ILE A 481 4.02 21.88 -12.19
N LEU A 482 5.13 22.40 -11.69
CA LEU A 482 5.44 22.43 -10.26
C LEU A 482 4.44 23.30 -9.49
N LYS A 483 4.03 24.45 -10.03
CA LYS A 483 3.00 25.32 -9.44
C LYS A 483 1.63 24.65 -9.44
N ALA A 484 1.24 24.03 -10.55
CA ALA A 484 0.01 23.24 -10.67
C ALA A 484 0.02 22.04 -9.73
N TYR A 485 1.14 21.33 -9.63
CA TYR A 485 1.32 20.22 -8.69
C TYR A 485 1.32 20.71 -7.26
N ARG A 486 1.95 21.84 -6.92
CA ARG A 486 1.85 22.46 -5.60
C ARG A 486 0.43 22.87 -5.27
N GLN A 487 -0.34 23.39 -6.23
CA GLN A 487 -1.76 23.66 -6.04
C GLN A 487 -2.57 22.38 -5.89
N TYR A 488 -2.27 21.33 -6.65
CA TYR A 488 -2.88 20.01 -6.52
C TYR A 488 -2.50 19.34 -5.19
N ARG A 489 -1.26 19.47 -4.73
CA ARG A 489 -0.76 18.97 -3.44
C ARG A 489 -1.33 19.79 -2.32
N VAL A 490 -1.43 21.11 -2.43
CA VAL A 490 -2.19 21.93 -1.49
C VAL A 490 -3.63 21.43 -1.51
N ARG A 491 -4.27 21.16 -2.65
CA ARG A 491 -5.63 20.57 -2.72
C ARG A 491 -5.72 19.14 -2.18
N LYS A 492 -4.69 18.31 -2.29
CA LYS A 492 -4.66 16.90 -1.87
C LYS A 492 -4.22 16.73 -0.41
N ASP A 493 -3.22 17.49 0.02
CA ASP A 493 -2.77 17.66 1.41
C ASP A 493 -3.70 18.60 2.21
N THR A 494 -4.63 19.34 1.56
CA THR A 494 -5.84 19.93 2.20
C THR A 494 -7.03 18.98 2.17
N HIS A 495 -6.85 17.74 1.69
CA HIS A 495 -7.75 16.65 2.05
C HIS A 495 -6.99 15.56 2.82
N PRO A 496 -6.34 15.85 3.98
CA PRO A 496 -6.48 14.91 5.07
C PRO A 496 -7.99 14.69 5.20
N SER A 497 -8.45 13.48 5.55
CA SER A 497 -9.87 13.31 5.89
C SER A 497 -10.29 14.52 6.74
N ARG A 498 -11.36 15.24 6.36
CA ARG A 498 -11.77 16.52 6.99
C ARG A 498 -11.71 16.46 8.52
N ILE A 499 -11.96 15.26 9.04
CA ILE A 499 -11.89 14.84 10.44
C ILE A 499 -10.45 14.90 11.01
N VAL A 500 -9.44 14.44 10.28
CA VAL A 500 -8.01 14.47 10.69
C VAL A 500 -7.51 15.91 10.82
N GLU A 501 -7.85 16.79 9.88
CA GLU A 501 -7.48 18.20 9.96
C GLU A 501 -8.14 18.88 11.17
N ARG A 502 -9.46 18.65 11.35
CA ARG A 502 -10.20 19.12 12.53
C ARG A 502 -9.57 18.63 13.82
N ARG A 503 -9.19 17.34 13.89
CA ARG A 503 -8.51 16.75 15.06
C ARG A 503 -7.20 17.46 15.37
N TYR A 504 -6.36 17.71 14.36
CA TYR A 504 -5.10 18.43 14.56
C TYR A 504 -5.34 19.87 15.05
N ARG A 505 -6.24 20.60 14.41
CA ARG A 505 -6.60 21.98 14.79
C ARG A 505 -7.13 22.06 16.22
N LEU A 506 -8.08 21.19 16.59
CA LEU A 506 -8.68 21.16 17.91
C LEU A 506 -7.68 20.73 18.99
N ARG A 507 -6.83 19.74 18.70
CA ARG A 507 -5.74 19.34 19.59
C ARG A 507 -4.73 20.46 19.81
N SER A 508 -4.37 21.18 18.75
CA SER A 508 -3.49 22.35 18.85
C SER A 508 -4.12 23.46 19.69
N ALA A 509 -5.43 23.71 19.53
CA ALA A 509 -6.15 24.69 20.34
C ALA A 509 -6.15 24.31 21.84
N CYS A 510 -6.40 23.03 22.17
CA CYS A 510 -6.28 22.54 23.54
C CYS A 510 -4.86 22.72 24.10
N HIS A 511 -3.83 22.32 23.34
CA HIS A 511 -2.43 22.52 23.79
C HIS A 511 -2.08 23.99 24.02
N ALA A 512 -2.59 24.89 23.17
CA ALA A 512 -2.39 26.33 23.34
C ALA A 512 -3.03 26.86 24.63
N THR A 513 -4.25 26.42 24.97
CA THR A 513 -4.88 26.76 26.27
C THR A 513 -4.03 26.25 27.44
N VAL A 514 -3.55 25.00 27.38
CA VAL A 514 -2.72 24.42 28.46
C VAL A 514 -1.36 25.12 28.60
N ALA A 515 -0.84 25.73 27.54
CA ALA A 515 0.38 26.54 27.62
C ALA A 515 0.15 27.88 28.32
N GLN A 516 -1.08 28.40 28.29
CA GLN A 516 -1.46 29.68 28.91
C GLN A 516 -1.99 29.50 30.35
N GLU A 517 -2.60 28.36 30.65
CA GLU A 517 -3.27 28.08 31.92
C GLU A 517 -2.65 26.87 32.65
N SER A 518 -2.49 26.99 33.97
CA SER A 518 -2.01 25.87 34.79
C SER A 518 -3.14 24.87 35.08
N LEU A 519 -3.23 23.82 34.27
CA LEU A 519 -4.16 22.71 34.49
C LEU A 519 -3.52 21.59 35.32
N SER A 520 -4.28 21.03 36.26
CA SER A 520 -3.90 19.87 37.08
C SER A 520 -3.62 18.65 36.20
N GLY A 521 -2.69 17.80 36.64
CA GLY A 521 -2.16 16.71 35.80
C GLY A 521 -3.21 15.74 35.26
N LEU A 522 -4.17 15.35 36.09
CA LEU A 522 -5.25 14.46 35.67
C LEU A 522 -6.17 15.15 34.66
N TYR A 523 -6.66 16.35 34.99
CA TYR A 523 -7.54 17.12 34.11
C TYR A 523 -6.88 17.45 32.77
N LYS A 524 -5.59 17.79 32.78
CA LYS A 524 -4.78 18.06 31.59
C LYS A 524 -4.73 16.89 30.62
N SER A 525 -4.69 15.65 31.10
CA SER A 525 -4.78 14.47 30.20
C SER A 525 -6.15 14.41 29.53
N TYR A 526 -7.24 14.52 30.30
CA TYR A 526 -8.60 14.56 29.74
C TYR A 526 -8.79 15.66 28.69
N PHE A 527 -8.24 16.84 29.00
CA PHE A 527 -8.33 18.03 28.18
C PHE A 527 -7.48 17.97 26.89
N CYS A 528 -6.29 17.37 26.92
CA CYS A 528 -5.41 17.28 25.75
C CYS A 528 -5.66 16.05 24.88
N ASP A 529 -6.14 14.95 25.46
CA ASP A 529 -6.25 13.67 24.78
C ASP A 529 -7.69 13.38 24.33
N GLN A 530 -8.69 13.50 25.22
CA GLN A 530 -10.08 13.09 24.92
C GLN A 530 -10.94 14.24 24.39
N LEU A 531 -10.80 15.45 24.95
CA LEU A 531 -11.60 16.59 24.54
C LEU A 531 -11.49 16.94 23.04
N PRO A 532 -10.31 16.89 22.38
CA PRO A 532 -10.23 17.15 20.95
C PRO A 532 -11.11 16.21 20.13
N HIS A 533 -11.20 14.94 20.51
CA HIS A 533 -12.05 13.96 19.83
C HIS A 533 -13.55 14.23 20.04
N ALA A 534 -13.95 14.62 21.25
CA ALA A 534 -15.33 15.02 21.53
C ALA A 534 -15.74 16.25 20.69
N LEU A 535 -14.85 17.24 20.56
CA LEU A 535 -15.07 18.43 19.74
C LEU A 535 -15.15 18.12 18.24
N VAL A 536 -14.35 17.17 17.73
CA VAL A 536 -14.47 16.68 16.35
C VAL A 536 -15.87 16.10 16.11
N CYS A 537 -16.37 15.25 17.03
CA CYS A 537 -17.72 14.69 16.93
C CYS A 537 -18.78 15.80 16.86
N LEU A 538 -18.69 16.81 17.72
CA LEU A 538 -19.62 17.94 17.74
C LEU A 538 -19.58 18.77 16.44
N GLU A 539 -18.41 18.97 15.84
CA GLU A 539 -18.29 19.67 14.56
C GLU A 539 -18.88 18.89 13.37
N GLU A 540 -18.78 17.55 13.39
CA GLU A 540 -19.45 16.70 12.39
C GLU A 540 -20.97 16.67 12.59
N MET A 541 -21.43 16.55 13.84
CA MET A 541 -22.84 16.63 14.18
C MET A 541 -23.45 17.99 13.81
N TYR A 542 -22.74 19.09 14.07
CA TYR A 542 -23.18 20.43 13.69
C TYR A 542 -23.38 20.54 12.17
N ALA A 543 -22.39 20.08 11.39
CA ALA A 543 -22.46 20.11 9.94
C ALA A 543 -23.64 19.28 9.41
N TYR A 544 -23.87 18.09 9.97
CA TYR A 544 -25.00 17.24 9.61
C TYR A 544 -26.35 17.92 9.91
N VAL A 545 -26.54 18.39 11.14
CA VAL A 545 -27.83 18.98 11.55
C VAL A 545 -28.10 20.30 10.81
N SER A 546 -27.06 21.09 10.51
CA SER A 546 -27.20 22.30 9.68
C SER A 546 -27.72 21.96 8.29
N LYS A 547 -27.16 20.93 7.65
CA LYS A 547 -27.59 20.46 6.33
C LYS A 547 -29.03 19.95 6.33
N CYS A 548 -29.43 19.20 7.37
CA CYS A 548 -30.82 18.77 7.54
C CYS A 548 -31.77 19.95 7.69
N LYS A 549 -31.43 20.93 8.52
CA LYS A 549 -32.22 22.15 8.73
C LYS A 549 -32.43 22.94 7.42
N GLU A 550 -31.38 23.09 6.61
CA GLU A 550 -31.48 23.75 5.30
C GLU A 550 -32.34 22.97 4.30
N ALA A 551 -32.20 21.64 4.27
CA ALA A 551 -32.99 20.78 3.42
C ALA A 551 -34.50 20.83 3.78
N ASP A 552 -34.83 20.80 5.06
CA ASP A 552 -36.20 20.92 5.55
C ASP A 552 -36.79 22.30 5.24
N GLY A 553 -35.98 23.37 5.40
CA GLY A 553 -36.38 24.72 5.02
C GLY A 553 -36.64 24.88 3.52
N LYS A 554 -35.89 24.18 2.66
CA LYS A 554 -36.15 24.11 1.21
C LYS A 554 -37.45 23.33 0.92
N ARG A 555 -37.70 22.22 1.61
CA ARG A 555 -38.92 21.40 1.43
C ARG A 555 -40.20 22.17 1.80
N LEU A 556 -40.18 22.96 2.87
CA LEU A 556 -41.32 23.78 3.28
C LEU A 556 -41.74 24.83 2.25
N ARG A 557 -40.79 25.31 1.43
CA ARG A 557 -41.08 26.26 0.36
C ARG A 557 -41.70 25.60 -0.88
N GLY A 558 -41.50 24.29 -1.08
CA GLY A 558 -41.84 23.59 -2.32
C GLY A 558 -43.15 22.80 -2.31
N ASN A 559 -43.69 22.39 -1.16
CA ASN A 559 -44.87 21.50 -1.11
C ASN A 559 -45.80 21.79 0.09
N LYS A 560 -47.08 22.09 -0.19
CA LYS A 560 -48.11 22.39 0.85
C LYS A 560 -48.75 21.15 1.50
N VAL A 561 -48.63 19.96 0.89
CA VAL A 561 -49.47 18.80 1.23
C VAL A 561 -48.93 17.96 2.41
N VAL A 562 -47.66 18.11 2.80
CA VAL A 562 -47.03 17.35 3.91
C VAL A 562 -46.43 18.31 4.95
N LEU A 563 -47.23 19.28 5.42
CA LEU A 563 -46.72 20.36 6.28
C LEU A 563 -46.42 19.89 7.71
N GLU A 564 -47.30 19.04 8.28
CA GLU A 564 -47.23 18.66 9.70
C GLU A 564 -46.01 17.77 10.03
N GLU A 565 -45.75 16.74 9.21
CA GLU A 565 -44.59 15.87 9.40
C GLU A 565 -43.27 16.64 9.21
N VAL A 566 -43.20 17.51 8.20
CA VAL A 566 -42.01 18.34 7.97
C VAL A 566 -41.81 19.34 9.10
N HIS A 567 -42.88 19.91 9.67
CA HIS A 567 -42.79 20.76 10.86
C HIS A 567 -42.24 20.00 12.07
N ALA A 568 -42.70 18.77 12.30
CA ALA A 568 -42.22 17.95 13.42
C ALA A 568 -40.72 17.61 13.27
N ILE A 569 -40.29 17.20 12.06
CA ILE A 569 -38.88 16.92 11.76
C ILE A 569 -38.03 18.18 11.91
N MET A 570 -38.48 19.31 11.38
CA MET A 570 -37.78 20.59 11.49
C MET A 570 -37.64 21.04 12.95
N ALA A 571 -38.71 20.94 13.75
CA ALA A 571 -38.67 21.28 15.17
C ALA A 571 -37.65 20.42 15.93
N ASN A 572 -37.60 19.12 15.65
CA ASN A 572 -36.59 18.22 16.22
C ASN A 572 -35.17 18.60 15.79
N ASN A 573 -34.95 18.89 14.50
CA ASN A 573 -33.65 19.32 13.99
C ASN A 573 -33.19 20.65 14.59
N VAL A 574 -34.10 21.62 14.80
CA VAL A 574 -33.79 22.87 15.49
C VAL A 574 -33.43 22.62 16.96
N ALA A 575 -34.13 21.72 17.65
CA ALA A 575 -33.80 21.35 19.03
C ALA A 575 -32.42 20.67 19.13
N LEU A 576 -32.13 19.75 18.22
CA LEU A 576 -30.84 19.05 18.16
C LEU A 576 -29.70 20.02 17.83
N PHE A 577 -29.91 20.95 16.89
CA PHE A 577 -28.94 21.99 16.55
C PHE A 577 -28.58 22.84 17.77
N LYS A 578 -29.58 23.30 18.53
CA LYS A 578 -29.38 24.07 19.76
C LYS A 578 -28.58 23.28 20.81
N GLN A 579 -28.87 21.98 20.97
CA GLN A 579 -28.15 21.10 21.90
C GLN A 579 -26.67 20.94 21.49
N VAL A 580 -26.40 20.68 20.20
CA VAL A 580 -25.04 20.56 19.68
C VAL A 580 -24.25 21.86 19.86
N THR A 581 -24.81 23.01 19.47
CA THR A 581 -24.15 24.32 19.62
C THR A 581 -23.92 24.67 21.10
N GLY A 582 -24.88 24.36 21.98
CA GLY A 582 -24.73 24.56 23.42
C GLY A 582 -23.58 23.74 24.00
N LEU A 583 -23.50 22.45 23.63
CA LEU A 583 -22.46 21.57 24.11
C LEU A 583 -21.08 21.93 23.55
N GLN A 584 -21.00 22.36 22.28
CA GLN A 584 -19.77 22.86 21.66
C GLN A 584 -19.23 24.12 22.36
N LYS A 585 -20.11 25.04 22.78
CA LYS A 585 -19.71 26.21 23.59
C LYS A 585 -19.23 25.79 24.97
N ALA A 586 -19.92 24.87 25.63
CA ALA A 586 -19.57 24.40 26.97
C ALA A 586 -18.26 23.62 27.04
N LEU A 587 -17.94 22.83 25.99
CA LEU A 587 -16.71 22.02 25.88
C LEU A 587 -15.58 22.73 25.12
N GLY A 588 -15.81 23.92 24.55
CA GLY A 588 -14.81 24.61 23.75
C GLY A 588 -13.53 24.88 24.56
N PRO A 589 -12.32 24.86 23.96
CA PRO A 589 -11.05 24.94 24.72
C PRO A 589 -10.83 26.20 25.56
N ARG A 590 -11.68 27.23 25.40
CA ARG A 590 -11.67 28.49 26.18
C ARG A 590 -12.92 28.66 27.04
N SER A 591 -13.73 27.62 27.19
CA SER A 591 -14.93 27.60 28.02
C SER A 591 -14.57 27.77 29.49
N GLU A 592 -15.42 28.49 30.24
CA GLU A 592 -15.27 28.67 31.68
C GLU A 592 -15.31 27.34 32.45
N LEU A 593 -15.91 26.29 31.87
CA LEU A 593 -15.90 24.95 32.42
C LEU A 593 -14.48 24.50 32.79
N HIS A 594 -13.48 24.85 31.97
CA HIS A 594 -12.11 24.40 32.19
C HIS A 594 -11.37 25.16 33.28
N ARG A 595 -11.83 26.35 33.68
CA ARG A 595 -11.26 27.09 34.83
C ARG A 595 -11.50 26.35 36.14
N SER A 596 -12.65 25.67 36.27
CA SER A 596 -12.99 24.89 37.47
C SER A 596 -12.17 23.60 37.60
N GLN A 597 -11.58 23.12 36.49
CA GLN A 597 -10.84 21.85 36.40
C GLN A 597 -11.57 20.63 36.98
N ASN A 598 -12.91 20.67 37.00
CA ASN A 598 -13.72 19.60 37.54
C ASN A 598 -13.83 18.46 36.52
N VAL A 599 -13.13 17.35 36.79
CA VAL A 599 -13.12 16.16 35.93
C VAL A 599 -14.52 15.57 35.77
N ASP A 600 -15.30 15.51 36.84
CA ASP A 600 -16.64 14.90 36.82
C ASP A 600 -17.61 15.73 35.99
N LEU A 601 -17.52 17.06 36.05
CA LEU A 601 -18.30 17.94 35.20
C LEU A 601 -17.93 17.79 33.72
N LEU A 602 -16.63 17.67 33.40
CA LEU A 602 -16.18 17.39 32.04
C LEU A 602 -16.72 16.02 31.55
N LYS A 603 -16.68 15.00 32.41
CA LYS A 603 -17.23 13.68 32.09
C LYS A 603 -18.73 13.73 31.83
N GLN A 604 -19.49 14.44 32.67
CA GLN A 604 -20.92 14.63 32.48
C GLN A 604 -21.23 15.27 31.12
N LYS A 605 -20.47 16.29 30.72
CA LYS A 605 -20.65 16.93 29.40
C LYS A 605 -20.29 16.01 28.24
N ILE A 606 -19.29 15.15 28.40
CA ILE A 606 -18.97 14.13 27.38
C ILE A 606 -20.06 13.04 27.33
N LEU A 607 -20.73 12.71 28.43
CA LEU A 607 -21.89 11.81 28.42
C LEU A 607 -23.13 12.44 27.75
N GLU A 608 -23.32 13.76 27.86
CA GLU A 608 -24.33 14.48 27.08
C GLU A 608 -24.09 14.31 25.57
N LEU A 609 -22.83 14.29 25.11
CA LEU A 609 -22.50 14.01 23.71
C LEU A 609 -23.00 12.60 23.31
N GLU A 610 -22.77 11.57 24.12
CA GLU A 610 -23.29 10.22 23.84
C GLU A 610 -24.81 10.19 23.66
N GLN A 611 -25.55 10.92 24.50
CA GLN A 611 -27.00 11.04 24.37
C GLN A 611 -27.42 11.70 23.06
N LEU A 612 -26.66 12.70 22.58
CA LEU A 612 -26.91 13.34 21.29
C LEU A 612 -26.62 12.40 20.12
N VAL A 613 -25.53 11.63 20.18
CA VAL A 613 -25.18 10.66 19.13
C VAL A 613 -26.29 9.63 18.94
N ARG A 614 -26.92 9.17 20.04
CA ARG A 614 -28.03 8.21 19.99
C ARG A 614 -29.30 8.75 19.33
N LYS A 615 -29.47 10.08 19.22
CA LYS A 615 -30.60 10.71 18.54
C LYS A 615 -30.41 10.80 17.02
N LEU A 616 -29.21 10.53 16.52
CA LEU A 616 -28.91 10.56 15.09
C LEU A 616 -29.30 9.25 14.39
N PRO A 617 -29.64 9.28 13.10
CA PRO A 617 -29.84 8.06 12.32
C PRO A 617 -28.60 7.16 12.32
N GLN A 618 -28.83 5.84 12.31
CA GLN A 618 -27.76 4.84 12.26
C GLN A 618 -26.94 5.00 10.97
N GLY A 619 -25.62 5.01 11.07
CA GLY A 619 -24.69 5.09 9.94
C GLY A 619 -23.95 6.42 9.80
N ILE A 620 -24.54 7.55 10.20
CA ILE A 620 -23.88 8.87 10.13
C ILE A 620 -22.67 8.93 11.07
N SER A 621 -22.74 8.21 12.19
CA SER A 621 -21.65 8.14 13.16
C SER A 621 -20.45 7.33 12.67
N ASN A 622 -20.56 6.55 11.58
CA ASN A 622 -19.46 5.70 11.11
C ASN A 622 -18.25 6.52 10.66
N GLU A 623 -18.47 7.70 10.06
CA GLU A 623 -17.39 8.58 9.58
C GLU A 623 -16.46 9.04 10.71
N TRP A 624 -17.02 9.27 11.91
CA TRP A 624 -16.29 9.78 13.08
C TRP A 624 -16.36 8.82 14.29
N ALA A 625 -16.66 7.55 14.05
CA ALA A 625 -16.81 6.52 15.09
C ALA A 625 -15.53 6.33 15.92
N PHE A 626 -14.37 6.49 15.29
CA PHE A 626 -13.08 6.45 15.98
C PHE A 626 -12.98 7.56 17.04
N ASP A 627 -13.25 8.81 16.65
CA ASP A 627 -13.19 9.96 17.57
C ASP A 627 -14.22 9.82 18.69
N PHE A 628 -15.42 9.31 18.38
CA PHE A 628 -16.43 9.04 19.40
C PHE A 628 -15.94 8.00 20.42
N ARG A 629 -15.39 6.87 19.97
CA ARG A 629 -14.80 5.86 20.87
C ARG A 629 -13.67 6.42 21.72
N MET A 630 -12.79 7.23 21.12
CA MET A 630 -11.68 7.86 21.83
C MET A 630 -12.16 8.85 22.90
N ALA A 631 -13.19 9.64 22.60
CA ALA A 631 -13.84 10.53 23.57
C ALA A 631 -14.46 9.76 24.74
N MET A 632 -15.10 8.62 24.48
CA MET A 632 -15.75 7.78 25.51
C MET A 632 -14.78 6.91 26.32
N ARG A 633 -13.57 6.64 25.81
CA ARG A 633 -12.61 5.69 26.41
C ARG A 633 -12.25 5.99 27.86
N ALA A 634 -12.19 7.27 28.23
CA ALA A 634 -11.85 7.68 29.59
C ALA A 634 -13.08 7.89 30.49
N MET A 635 -14.28 7.82 29.94
CA MET A 635 -15.54 8.02 30.65
C MET A 635 -16.05 6.75 31.30
N LYS A 636 -15.86 5.59 30.64
CA LYS A 636 -16.39 4.29 31.07
C LYS A 636 -15.73 3.71 32.32
N GLY A 637 -14.95 4.51 33.04
CA GLY A 637 -14.04 4.03 34.04
C GLY A 637 -12.94 3.24 33.35
N VAL A 638 -11.70 3.56 33.67
CA VAL A 638 -10.78 2.47 33.87
C VAL A 638 -11.28 1.78 35.14
N ASP A 639 -12.31 0.95 35.01
CA ASP A 639 -12.63 -0.04 36.02
C ASP A 639 -11.31 -0.76 36.27
N GLU A 640 -10.82 -0.66 37.51
CA GLU A 640 -9.85 -1.59 38.03
C GLU A 640 -8.58 -1.78 37.17
N VAL A 641 -7.88 -0.70 36.79
CA VAL A 641 -6.41 -0.85 36.67
C VAL A 641 -5.91 -1.13 38.07
N ARG A 642 -5.93 -2.45 38.35
CA ARG A 642 -5.23 -3.20 39.35
C ARG A 642 -4.66 -2.26 40.38
N ARG A 643 -5.38 -2.07 41.50
CA ARG A 643 -4.70 -1.79 42.77
C ARG A 643 -3.53 -2.75 42.77
N LYS A 644 -2.32 -2.23 42.51
CA LYS A 644 -1.12 -3.05 42.44
C LYS A 644 -1.14 -3.82 43.74
N GLU A 645 -1.35 -5.14 43.67
CA GLU A 645 -1.15 -5.98 44.84
C GLU A 645 0.21 -5.56 45.38
N LYS A 646 0.23 -5.17 46.65
CA LYS A 646 1.45 -4.73 47.32
C LYS A 646 2.48 -5.81 47.00
N ARG A 647 3.57 -5.42 46.32
CA ARG A 647 4.65 -6.36 45.96
C ARG A 647 4.93 -7.20 47.21
N PRO A 648 4.87 -8.54 47.14
CA PRO A 648 5.22 -9.37 48.29
C PRO A 648 6.61 -8.92 48.78
N ARG A 649 6.74 -8.68 50.08
CA ARG A 649 8.04 -8.38 50.68
C ARG A 649 8.95 -9.54 50.33
N LEU A 650 10.05 -9.23 49.65
CA LEU A 650 11.11 -10.18 49.36
C LEU A 650 11.59 -10.73 50.71
N ASN A 651 11.30 -12.00 51.01
CA ASN A 651 11.83 -12.67 52.20
C ASN A 651 13.31 -12.92 51.91
N ILE A 652 14.21 -12.26 52.64
CA ILE A 652 15.68 -12.39 52.46
C ILE A 652 16.25 -13.38 53.49
N ASP A 653 15.41 -13.96 54.36
CA ASP A 653 15.87 -14.67 55.56
C ASP A 653 16.24 -16.15 55.34
N ASP A 654 16.15 -16.70 54.12
CA ASP A 654 16.33 -18.15 53.88
C ASP A 654 17.59 -18.55 53.07
N ILE A 655 18.63 -17.72 53.03
CA ILE A 655 19.92 -18.11 52.44
C ILE A 655 20.98 -18.19 53.53
N ASP A 656 20.82 -19.18 54.41
CA ASP A 656 21.94 -19.70 55.20
C ASP A 656 22.83 -20.54 54.28
N LEU A 657 24.01 -19.99 54.04
CA LEU A 657 25.14 -20.64 53.38
C LEU A 657 25.60 -21.85 54.20
N VAL A 658 25.20 -23.05 53.79
CA VAL A 658 25.90 -24.28 54.14
C VAL A 658 26.92 -24.56 53.04
N TYR A 659 28.15 -24.09 53.25
CA TYR A 659 29.33 -24.70 52.64
C TYR A 659 30.01 -25.54 53.72
N SER A 660 29.87 -26.86 53.57
CA SER A 660 30.71 -27.90 54.18
C SER A 660 31.34 -28.71 53.06
#